data_AF-A0A954RYC0-F1
#
_entry.id   AF-A0A954RYC0-F1
#
_cell.length_a   1.000
_cell.length_b   1.000
_cell.length_c   1.000
_cell.angle_alpha   90.00
_cell.angle_beta   90.00
_cell.angle_gamma   90.00
#
_symmetry.space_group_name_H-M   'P 1'
#
loop_
_entity.id
_entity.type
_entity.pdbx_description
1 polymer ?
#
loop_
_entity_poly.entity_id
_entity_poly.type
_entity_poly.pdbx_seq_one_letter_code
_entity_poly.pdbx_strand_id
1 'polypeptide(L)'
;MTGVLVRRLGLNAKALAGGMLPATCAVFALLGLTVALVAQEHQHSHGAHGQHGDQPVERPRVFLDKSPRIVAYQLKRLDNERLLLVERKTDDPKYAPVYSAILTRAGMSPQYREESLAALVQLNQSNPATVVFGALAEMDTEDDAQQLRTGQQLVKMLLSSTSEALRASRELLVTAAGGDTQLVRSAAHAALMVAGEAETSWQLVGDGEQARLDWVGGVPLIPQARLRAAARPRLVELLAATQPVAVRRAAAGALSSTPNDASDTFMRLSALLSEAPAVDAGLRAAAVKTMLSIPAAQRENEAAQRLLEHLVKHAESTPAAERTTDEFVDEMQLADQLLARTPADVAKPLRDRLREITVRVVRIQTVEEEMRYDTPYFAVEAGRPVQIVLRNEDLMPHNLVVTVPGALQEVAQLGLETGPMGHDGKAYVPDSDKVLFATNLVPSLEQARLTFDAPSAPGEYPFVCTFPRHWMRMYGVMVVVEDLDAWNRNPVAPKDPVGSNRPFVKNWTLDDLRDELADGLRGRSREIGERLFKEASCAQCHKIHGQGGAVGPELTEVFKRWKGDRAAVLREMLEPSYRIDDKYAVHLIRTEDGETISGIILAETDKEISILDNPESKQPRVIPATEIDRKLKTSTSMMPKALLDRFSKDEIFEILAYLESAAAGK
;
A
#
# COMPACT_ATOMS: atom_id res chain seq x y z
N MET A 1 -40.06 27.99 -5.30
CA MET A 1 -40.90 28.25 -6.50
C MET A 1 -40.35 27.42 -7.65
N THR A 2 -41.18 26.49 -8.14
CA THR A 2 -41.21 25.80 -9.46
C THR A 2 -39.91 25.13 -9.97
N GLY A 3 -39.80 23.81 -10.20
CA GLY A 3 -40.79 22.72 -10.45
C GLY A 3 -40.72 22.25 -11.92
N VAL A 4 -40.08 21.11 -12.26
CA VAL A 4 -40.65 19.74 -12.49
C VAL A 4 -41.48 19.63 -13.80
N LEU A 5 -41.02 18.92 -14.86
CA LEU A 5 -41.07 17.47 -15.20
C LEU A 5 -42.39 16.98 -15.86
N VAL A 6 -42.30 15.86 -16.62
CA VAL A 6 -43.30 14.79 -16.97
C VAL A 6 -43.39 14.54 -18.51
N ARG A 7 -42.89 13.41 -19.06
CA ARG A 7 -43.45 12.01 -19.19
C ARG A 7 -44.63 11.92 -20.20
N ARG A 8 -44.95 10.86 -20.97
CA ARG A 8 -44.67 9.40 -20.96
C ARG A 8 -45.21 8.75 -22.27
N LEU A 9 -44.60 7.63 -22.69
CA LEU A 9 -45.11 6.37 -23.29
C LEU A 9 -46.41 6.32 -24.13
N GLY A 10 -46.35 5.60 -25.26
CA GLY A 10 -47.50 5.05 -25.99
C GLY A 10 -47.18 3.72 -26.70
N LEU A 11 -47.94 2.68 -26.35
CA LEU A 11 -47.95 1.30 -26.89
C LEU A 11 -49.05 1.13 -27.96
N ASN A 12 -48.83 0.15 -28.86
CA ASN A 12 -49.79 -0.72 -29.58
C ASN A 12 -50.77 -0.16 -30.65
N ALA A 13 -50.74 -0.71 -31.89
CA ALA A 13 -51.58 -1.86 -32.32
C ALA A 13 -51.69 -2.03 -33.87
N LYS A 14 -51.79 -3.31 -34.29
CA LYS A 14 -52.38 -3.89 -35.55
C LYS A 14 -51.56 -3.76 -36.86
N ALA A 15 -51.48 -4.74 -37.77
CA ALA A 15 -52.32 -5.92 -38.05
C ALA A 15 -51.70 -6.91 -39.08
N LEU A 16 -52.07 -8.21 -38.95
CA LEU A 16 -52.41 -9.22 -39.98
C LEU A 16 -51.30 -9.68 -40.98
N ALA A 17 -51.19 -10.93 -41.47
CA ALA A 17 -51.88 -12.21 -41.28
C ALA A 17 -51.13 -13.33 -42.05
N GLY A 18 -51.34 -14.59 -41.64
CA GLY A 18 -51.21 -15.81 -42.47
C GLY A 18 -49.81 -16.44 -42.56
N GLY A 19 -49.57 -17.73 -42.33
CA GLY A 19 -50.43 -18.89 -42.21
C GLY A 19 -49.78 -20.10 -42.90
N MET A 20 -49.28 -21.05 -42.09
CA MET A 20 -49.13 -22.52 -42.33
C MET A 20 -48.22 -23.06 -43.47
N LEU A 21 -47.06 -23.62 -43.07
CA LEU A 21 -46.59 -25.04 -43.13
C LEU A 21 -47.40 -26.08 -43.96
N PRO A 22 -46.88 -27.31 -44.31
CA PRO A 22 -45.57 -27.91 -44.02
C PRO A 22 -44.93 -28.85 -45.13
N ALA A 23 -43.73 -29.34 -44.80
CA ALA A 23 -43.19 -30.71 -44.98
C ALA A 23 -42.65 -31.26 -46.33
N THR A 24 -41.64 -32.12 -46.14
CA THR A 24 -41.07 -33.24 -46.94
C THR A 24 -39.77 -32.93 -47.70
N CYS A 25 -38.61 -33.45 -47.25
CA CYS A 25 -38.06 -34.82 -47.29
C CYS A 25 -37.26 -35.14 -48.57
N ALA A 26 -36.05 -35.64 -48.33
CA ALA A 26 -35.27 -36.59 -49.12
C ALA A 26 -34.23 -36.11 -50.17
N VAL A 27 -32.96 -36.39 -49.82
CA VAL A 27 -31.97 -37.20 -50.56
C VAL A 27 -31.56 -36.73 -51.96
N PHE A 28 -30.27 -36.43 -52.17
CA PHE A 28 -29.40 -37.19 -53.07
C PHE A 28 -27.91 -36.83 -52.89
N ALA A 29 -27.07 -37.84 -53.10
CA ALA A 29 -25.64 -37.86 -52.88
C ALA A 29 -24.84 -37.86 -54.20
N LEU A 30 -23.52 -37.69 -54.03
CA LEU A 30 -22.39 -38.20 -54.82
C LEU A 30 -21.77 -37.35 -55.96
N LEU A 31 -20.45 -37.15 -55.77
CA LEU A 31 -19.31 -37.22 -56.72
C LEU A 31 -19.36 -36.30 -57.95
N GLY A 32 -18.37 -35.48 -58.28
CA GLY A 32 -16.95 -35.44 -57.93
C GLY A 32 -16.18 -35.11 -59.22
N LEU A 33 -15.22 -34.17 -59.20
CA LEU A 33 -14.12 -34.15 -60.16
C LEU A 33 -13.03 -33.15 -59.74
N THR A 34 -11.85 -33.70 -59.56
CA THR A 34 -10.55 -33.07 -59.27
C THR A 34 -9.90 -32.51 -60.55
N VAL A 35 -9.30 -31.31 -60.49
CA VAL A 35 -7.98 -31.02 -61.11
C VAL A 35 -7.28 -29.93 -60.27
N ALA A 36 -6.02 -30.18 -59.96
CA ALA A 36 -5.11 -29.41 -59.11
C ALA A 36 -4.58 -28.12 -59.75
N LEU A 37 -4.19 -27.14 -58.92
CA LEU A 37 -2.84 -26.56 -58.96
C LEU A 37 -2.48 -25.85 -57.64
N VAL A 38 -1.21 -25.93 -57.30
CA VAL A 38 -0.55 -25.61 -56.03
C VAL A 38 -0.43 -24.10 -55.79
N ALA A 39 -0.77 -23.65 -54.59
CA ALA A 39 -0.15 -22.48 -53.96
C ALA A 39 0.03 -22.77 -52.46
N GLN A 40 1.29 -22.87 -52.04
CA GLN A 40 1.70 -22.94 -50.64
C GLN A 40 1.37 -21.61 -49.96
N GLU A 41 0.49 -21.64 -48.95
CA GLU A 41 0.39 -20.58 -47.96
C GLU A 41 0.63 -21.16 -46.57
N HIS A 42 1.58 -20.54 -45.87
CA HIS A 42 2.04 -20.90 -44.54
C HIS A 42 0.91 -20.80 -43.52
N GLN A 43 0.47 -21.94 -42.97
CA GLN A 43 -0.38 -21.97 -41.78
C GLN A 43 0.47 -21.71 -40.54
N HIS A 44 0.26 -20.54 -39.94
CA HIS A 44 0.67 -20.26 -38.57
C HIS A 44 -0.13 -21.15 -37.61
N SER A 45 0.58 -22.01 -36.87
CA SER A 45 0.05 -22.75 -35.73
C SER A 45 -0.32 -21.76 -34.62
N HIS A 46 -1.59 -21.40 -34.51
CA HIS A 46 -2.13 -20.85 -33.27
C HIS A 46 -2.22 -21.99 -32.24
N GLY A 47 -1.44 -21.86 -31.17
CA GLY A 47 -1.39 -22.84 -30.08
C GLY A 47 -2.77 -23.05 -29.47
N ALA A 48 -3.16 -24.32 -29.40
CA ALA A 48 -4.29 -24.76 -28.60
C ALA A 48 -3.92 -24.58 -27.12
N HIS A 49 -4.61 -23.65 -26.47
CA HIS A 49 -4.64 -23.54 -25.00
C HIS A 49 -5.74 -24.48 -24.51
N GLY A 50 -5.31 -25.61 -23.94
CA GLY A 50 -6.17 -26.69 -23.50
C GLY A 50 -5.39 -27.65 -22.60
N GLN A 51 -5.59 -27.53 -21.28
CA GLN A 51 -5.12 -28.40 -20.18
C GLN A 51 -3.75 -28.08 -19.56
N HIS A 52 -3.70 -27.35 -18.44
CA HIS A 52 -2.56 -27.45 -17.50
C HIS A 52 -2.99 -27.27 -16.04
N GLY A 53 -3.49 -28.34 -15.43
CA GLY A 53 -3.17 -28.62 -14.03
C GLY A 53 -1.86 -29.39 -14.00
N ASP A 54 -0.85 -28.87 -13.30
CA ASP A 54 0.39 -29.57 -12.92
C ASP A 54 1.45 -29.83 -14.01
N GLN A 55 1.44 -29.12 -15.15
CA GLN A 55 2.63 -29.12 -16.03
C GLN A 55 3.60 -28.00 -15.64
N PRO A 56 4.92 -28.29 -15.54
CA PRO A 56 5.93 -27.26 -15.33
C PRO A 56 5.80 -26.22 -16.42
N VAL A 57 5.75 -24.93 -16.05
CA VAL A 57 5.78 -23.83 -17.03
C VAL A 57 6.99 -24.05 -17.93
N GLU A 58 6.74 -24.35 -19.21
CA GLU A 58 7.82 -24.64 -20.15
C GLU A 58 8.72 -23.42 -20.29
N ARG A 59 10.04 -23.65 -20.30
CA ARG A 59 11.02 -22.59 -20.49
C ARG A 59 10.75 -21.91 -21.85
N PRO A 60 10.47 -20.60 -21.87
CA PRO A 60 10.16 -19.93 -23.12
C PRO A 60 11.39 -19.88 -24.02
N ARG A 61 11.19 -20.12 -25.31
CA ARG A 61 12.23 -19.93 -26.31
C ARG A 61 12.29 -18.45 -26.70
N VAL A 62 13.24 -17.74 -26.12
CA VAL A 62 13.53 -16.34 -26.46
C VAL A 62 14.78 -16.27 -27.33
N PHE A 63 14.65 -15.70 -28.52
CA PHE A 63 15.77 -15.50 -29.43
C PHE A 63 16.48 -14.18 -29.10
N LEU A 64 17.46 -14.25 -28.19
CA LEU A 64 18.25 -13.10 -27.74
C LEU A 64 19.26 -12.58 -28.78
N ASP A 65 19.52 -13.37 -29.84
CA ASP A 65 20.35 -13.02 -30.99
C ASP A 65 19.66 -12.10 -32.01
N LYS A 66 18.36 -11.81 -31.82
CA LYS A 66 17.58 -10.95 -32.72
C LYS A 66 17.77 -9.47 -32.40
N SER A 67 17.18 -8.61 -33.24
CA SER A 67 17.25 -7.16 -33.01
C SER A 67 16.65 -6.79 -31.64
N PRO A 68 17.15 -5.71 -30.99
CA PRO A 68 16.68 -5.31 -29.66
C PRO A 68 15.17 -5.14 -29.57
N ARG A 69 14.53 -4.62 -30.63
CA ARG A 69 13.07 -4.47 -30.73
C ARG A 69 12.34 -5.82 -30.69
N ILE A 70 12.86 -6.84 -31.37
CA ILE A 70 12.29 -8.19 -31.37
C ILE A 70 12.49 -8.86 -30.01
N VAL A 71 13.65 -8.68 -29.37
CA VAL A 71 13.92 -9.20 -28.03
C VAL A 71 12.98 -8.56 -27.01
N ALA A 72 12.87 -7.23 -26.98
CA ALA A 72 11.96 -6.51 -26.11
C ALA A 72 10.50 -6.94 -26.30
N TYR A 73 10.07 -7.12 -27.56
CA TYR A 73 8.73 -7.62 -27.87
C TYR A 73 8.49 -9.04 -27.33
N GLN A 74 9.46 -9.96 -27.47
CA GLN A 74 9.36 -11.31 -26.91
C GLN A 74 9.24 -11.27 -25.38
N LEU A 75 10.12 -10.51 -24.71
CA LEU A 75 10.16 -10.42 -23.25
C LEU A 75 8.92 -9.74 -22.65
N LYS A 76 8.38 -8.71 -23.31
CA LYS A 76 7.17 -7.99 -22.87
C LYS A 76 5.94 -8.90 -22.83
N ARG A 77 5.89 -9.93 -23.68
CA ARG A 77 4.76 -10.88 -23.78
C ARG A 77 4.85 -12.03 -22.78
N LEU A 78 5.97 -12.18 -22.08
CA LEU A 78 6.10 -13.15 -21.02
C LEU A 78 5.46 -12.59 -19.75
N ASP A 79 4.67 -13.40 -19.06
CA ASP A 79 4.37 -13.18 -17.65
C ASP A 79 5.66 -13.24 -16.81
N ASN A 80 5.57 -12.86 -15.54
CA ASN A 80 6.75 -12.76 -14.66
C ASN A 80 7.42 -14.12 -14.46
N GLU A 81 6.66 -15.22 -14.40
CA GLU A 81 7.20 -16.57 -14.19
C GLU A 81 8.02 -17.04 -15.39
N ARG A 82 7.44 -16.92 -16.59
CA ARG A 82 8.14 -17.25 -17.85
C ARG A 82 9.35 -16.36 -18.05
N LEU A 83 9.26 -15.08 -17.72
CA LEU A 83 10.42 -14.17 -17.78
C LEU A 83 11.57 -14.65 -16.89
N LEU A 84 11.26 -15.12 -15.68
CA LEU A 84 12.23 -15.68 -14.74
C LEU A 84 12.77 -17.06 -15.15
N LEU A 85 12.17 -17.72 -16.13
CA LEU A 85 12.67 -18.97 -16.72
C LEU A 85 13.57 -18.76 -17.95
N VAL A 86 13.62 -17.55 -18.51
CA VAL A 86 14.55 -17.21 -19.59
C VAL A 86 15.97 -17.38 -19.09
N GLU A 87 16.83 -18.01 -19.89
CA GLU A 87 18.25 -18.18 -19.55
C GLU A 87 18.88 -16.81 -19.27
N ARG A 88 19.70 -16.75 -18.22
CA ARG A 88 20.39 -15.55 -17.76
C ARG A 88 21.84 -15.88 -17.47
N LYS A 89 22.76 -15.05 -17.99
CA LYS A 89 24.19 -15.10 -17.66
C LYS A 89 24.73 -13.69 -17.53
N THR A 90 25.77 -13.52 -16.71
CA THR A 90 26.39 -12.21 -16.44
C THR A 90 27.69 -11.99 -17.22
N ASP A 91 28.04 -12.91 -18.12
CA ASP A 91 29.28 -12.90 -18.91
C ASP A 91 29.04 -12.67 -20.42
N ASP A 92 27.78 -12.55 -20.87
CA ASP A 92 27.42 -12.31 -22.27
C ASP A 92 26.36 -11.19 -22.40
N PRO A 93 26.68 -10.06 -23.07
CA PRO A 93 25.78 -8.90 -23.20
C PRO A 93 24.40 -9.19 -23.79
N LYS A 94 24.22 -10.29 -24.54
CA LYS A 94 22.91 -10.64 -25.11
C LYS A 94 21.84 -10.91 -24.04
N TYR A 95 22.23 -11.19 -22.80
CA TYR A 95 21.30 -11.40 -21.68
C TYR A 95 20.88 -10.10 -20.98
N ALA A 96 21.52 -8.96 -21.25
CA ALA A 96 21.18 -7.68 -20.63
C ALA A 96 19.69 -7.29 -20.81
N PRO A 97 19.04 -7.50 -21.98
CA PRO A 97 17.61 -7.22 -22.13
C PRO A 97 16.71 -8.03 -21.18
N VAL A 98 17.12 -9.25 -20.79
CA VAL A 98 16.36 -10.10 -19.87
C VAL A 98 16.37 -9.48 -18.47
N TYR A 99 17.55 -9.09 -17.98
CA TYR A 99 17.67 -8.41 -16.69
C TYR A 99 17.00 -7.04 -16.69
N SER A 100 17.08 -6.27 -17.79
CA SER A 100 16.36 -5.00 -17.90
C SER A 100 14.85 -5.21 -17.80
N ALA A 101 14.33 -6.21 -18.51
CA ALA A 101 12.92 -6.57 -18.45
C ALA A 101 12.48 -7.01 -17.05
N ILE A 102 13.34 -7.67 -16.26
CA ILE A 102 13.06 -8.04 -14.87
C ILE A 102 13.10 -6.81 -13.96
N LEU A 103 14.11 -5.97 -14.10
CA LEU A 103 14.34 -4.79 -13.28
C LEU A 103 13.18 -3.80 -13.33
N THR A 104 12.54 -3.62 -14.49
CA THR A 104 11.43 -2.68 -14.70
C THR A 104 10.04 -3.31 -14.54
N ARG A 105 9.95 -4.63 -14.32
CA ARG A 105 8.66 -5.31 -14.30
C ARG A 105 7.84 -5.01 -13.05
N ALA A 106 6.59 -4.62 -13.23
CA ALA A 106 5.62 -4.52 -12.14
C ALA A 106 5.45 -5.86 -11.40
N GLY A 107 5.43 -5.82 -10.06
CA GLY A 107 5.22 -7.01 -9.23
C GLY A 107 6.40 -7.98 -9.18
N MET A 108 7.58 -7.57 -9.67
CA MET A 108 8.81 -8.34 -9.48
C MET A 108 9.33 -8.17 -8.05
N SER A 109 9.68 -9.27 -7.38
CA SER A 109 10.20 -9.25 -6.01
C SER A 109 11.53 -8.49 -5.91
N PRO A 110 11.85 -7.85 -4.77
CA PRO A 110 13.12 -7.16 -4.54
C PRO A 110 14.35 -8.00 -4.87
N GLN A 111 14.37 -9.29 -4.52
CA GLN A 111 15.50 -10.18 -4.81
C GLN A 111 15.89 -10.18 -6.31
N TYR A 112 14.93 -10.40 -7.21
CA TYR A 112 15.19 -10.44 -8.65
C TYR A 112 15.56 -9.09 -9.22
N ARG A 113 15.08 -7.99 -8.63
CA ARG A 113 15.53 -6.64 -9.02
C ARG A 113 16.97 -6.39 -8.60
N GLU A 114 17.36 -6.78 -7.38
CA GLU A 114 18.75 -6.67 -6.90
C GLU A 114 19.70 -7.52 -7.75
N GLU A 115 19.34 -8.78 -8.05
CA GLU A 115 20.07 -9.66 -8.96
C GLU A 115 20.23 -9.00 -10.34
N SER A 116 19.13 -8.47 -10.88
CA SER A 116 19.13 -7.85 -12.21
C SER A 116 19.95 -6.58 -12.26
N LEU A 117 19.88 -5.73 -11.23
CA LEU A 117 20.71 -4.54 -11.13
C LEU A 117 22.19 -4.93 -11.08
N ALA A 118 22.58 -5.87 -10.23
CA ALA A 118 23.96 -6.34 -10.12
C ALA A 118 24.45 -6.94 -11.45
N ALA A 119 23.63 -7.75 -12.11
CA ALA A 119 23.94 -8.34 -13.41
C ALA A 119 24.11 -7.28 -14.51
N LEU A 120 23.22 -6.29 -14.58
CA LEU A 120 23.30 -5.20 -15.56
C LEU A 120 24.53 -4.32 -15.33
N VAL A 121 24.88 -4.05 -14.07
CA VAL A 121 26.11 -3.34 -13.72
C VAL A 121 27.33 -4.08 -14.26
N GLN A 122 27.39 -5.41 -14.07
CA GLN A 122 28.48 -6.24 -14.59
C GLN A 122 28.50 -6.29 -16.12
N LEU A 123 27.37 -6.62 -16.75
CA LEU A 123 27.25 -6.82 -18.21
C LEU A 123 27.54 -5.53 -18.98
N ASN A 124 27.05 -4.40 -18.48
CA ASN A 124 27.22 -3.10 -19.12
C ASN A 124 28.52 -2.40 -18.70
N GLN A 125 29.33 -3.02 -17.83
CA GLN A 125 30.55 -2.44 -17.24
C GLN A 125 30.28 -1.03 -16.70
N SER A 126 29.21 -0.92 -15.93
CA SER A 126 28.60 0.36 -15.54
C SER A 126 28.56 0.50 -14.02
N ASN A 127 27.69 1.38 -13.52
CA ASN A 127 27.42 1.56 -12.10
C ASN A 127 25.90 1.53 -11.85
N PRO A 128 25.45 1.33 -10.59
CA PRO A 128 24.03 1.24 -10.27
C PRO A 128 23.20 2.44 -10.73
N ALA A 129 23.76 3.66 -10.67
CA ALA A 129 23.04 4.87 -11.07
C ALA A 129 22.71 4.88 -12.56
N THR A 130 23.68 4.54 -13.42
CA THR A 130 23.45 4.44 -14.86
C THR A 130 22.35 3.45 -15.21
N VAL A 131 22.35 2.28 -14.57
CA VAL A 131 21.34 1.25 -14.82
C VAL A 131 19.95 1.71 -14.33
N VAL A 132 19.86 2.26 -13.10
CA VAL A 132 18.57 2.70 -12.54
C VAL A 132 17.99 3.87 -13.32
N PHE A 133 18.76 4.90 -13.67
CA PHE A 133 18.23 6.02 -14.45
C PHE A 133 17.83 5.61 -15.87
N GLY A 134 18.58 4.70 -16.50
CA GLY A 134 18.17 4.12 -17.78
C GLY A 134 16.83 3.38 -17.67
N ALA A 135 16.65 2.57 -16.62
CA ALA A 135 15.40 1.87 -16.35
C ALA A 135 14.23 2.82 -16.10
N LEU A 136 14.41 3.85 -15.25
CA LEU A 136 13.38 4.82 -14.91
C LEU A 136 12.93 5.66 -16.13
N ALA A 137 13.84 5.95 -17.06
CA ALA A 137 13.52 6.72 -18.27
C ALA A 137 12.60 5.96 -19.25
N GLU A 138 12.57 4.62 -19.19
CA GLU A 138 11.72 3.79 -20.05
C GLU A 138 10.34 3.46 -19.43
N MET A 139 10.11 3.86 -18.17
CA MET A 139 8.90 3.51 -17.42
C MET A 139 7.81 4.58 -17.50
N ASP A 140 6.57 4.15 -17.65
CA ASP A 140 5.38 5.01 -17.59
C ASP A 140 4.94 5.25 -16.13
N THR A 141 5.66 6.13 -15.45
CA THR A 141 5.43 6.41 -14.01
C THR A 141 4.39 7.50 -13.75
N GLU A 142 3.84 8.13 -14.79
CA GLU A 142 2.87 9.22 -14.65
C GLU A 142 1.42 8.70 -14.71
N ASP A 143 1.15 7.69 -15.56
CA ASP A 143 -0.21 7.19 -15.79
C ASP A 143 -0.48 5.77 -15.21
N ASP A 144 0.55 5.02 -14.78
CA ASP A 144 0.41 3.69 -14.18
C ASP A 144 0.93 3.66 -12.73
N ALA A 145 0.00 3.56 -11.77
CA ALA A 145 0.29 3.54 -10.34
C ALA A 145 1.23 2.37 -9.93
N GLN A 146 1.18 1.24 -10.63
CA GLN A 146 2.05 0.10 -10.35
C GLN A 146 3.46 0.33 -10.90
N GLN A 147 3.58 1.01 -12.04
CA GLN A 147 4.87 1.47 -12.55
C GLN A 147 5.48 2.55 -11.66
N LEU A 148 4.69 3.49 -11.15
CA LEU A 148 5.15 4.48 -10.17
C LEU A 148 5.69 3.81 -8.91
N ARG A 149 4.95 2.84 -8.34
CA ARG A 149 5.42 2.03 -7.19
C ARG A 149 6.74 1.34 -7.51
N THR A 150 6.84 0.75 -8.70
CA THR A 150 8.08 0.10 -9.16
C THR A 150 9.23 1.09 -9.29
N GLY A 151 8.98 2.29 -9.84
CA GLY A 151 9.97 3.33 -9.99
C GLY A 151 10.49 3.82 -8.64
N GLN A 152 9.60 4.02 -7.67
CA GLN A 152 9.98 4.39 -6.30
C GLN A 152 10.86 3.31 -5.63
N GLN A 153 10.60 2.02 -5.88
CA GLN A 153 11.47 0.93 -5.43
C GLN A 153 12.87 1.05 -6.04
N LEU A 154 12.98 1.32 -7.35
CA LEU A 154 14.27 1.51 -8.02
C LEU A 154 15.02 2.74 -7.48
N VAL A 155 14.32 3.84 -7.21
CA VAL A 155 14.92 5.02 -6.58
C VAL A 155 15.42 4.70 -5.18
N LYS A 156 14.69 3.91 -4.39
CA LYS A 156 15.16 3.44 -3.08
C LYS A 156 16.44 2.61 -3.19
N MET A 157 16.53 1.72 -4.18
CA MET A 157 17.74 0.93 -4.46
C MET A 157 18.92 1.82 -4.90
N LEU A 158 18.65 2.88 -5.66
CA LEU A 158 19.68 3.87 -6.00
C LEU A 158 20.20 4.58 -4.76
N LEU A 159 19.30 5.09 -3.92
CA LEU A 159 19.64 5.91 -2.75
C LEU A 159 20.19 5.10 -1.56
N SER A 160 20.14 3.77 -1.61
CA SER A 160 20.87 2.89 -0.69
C SER A 160 22.35 2.69 -1.07
N SER A 161 22.77 3.17 -2.26
CA SER A 161 24.18 3.20 -2.64
C SER A 161 25.00 4.12 -1.72
N THR A 162 26.31 3.85 -1.60
CA THR A 162 27.19 4.70 -0.80
C THR A 162 27.32 6.11 -1.40
N SER A 163 27.61 7.09 -0.55
CA SER A 163 27.85 8.47 -0.99
C SER A 163 28.98 8.57 -2.02
N GLU A 164 30.01 7.73 -1.88
CA GLU A 164 31.16 7.68 -2.79
C GLU A 164 30.74 7.15 -4.17
N ALA A 165 29.92 6.10 -4.21
CA ALA A 165 29.44 5.53 -5.47
C ALA A 165 28.54 6.52 -6.22
N LEU A 166 27.63 7.21 -5.52
CA LEU A 166 26.78 8.23 -6.15
C LEU A 166 27.60 9.44 -6.62
N ARG A 167 28.61 9.85 -5.84
CA ARG A 167 29.52 10.93 -6.23
C ARG A 167 30.34 10.60 -7.47
N ALA A 168 30.75 9.34 -7.63
CA ALA A 168 31.42 8.88 -8.85
C ALA A 168 30.53 9.01 -10.10
N SER A 169 29.19 9.00 -9.94
CA SER A 169 28.22 9.19 -11.02
C SER A 169 27.73 10.63 -11.17
N ARG A 170 28.41 11.63 -10.60
CA ARG A 170 27.96 13.04 -10.55
C ARG A 170 27.49 13.60 -11.89
N GLU A 171 28.22 13.37 -12.98
CA GLU A 171 27.86 13.89 -14.31
C GLU A 171 26.51 13.34 -14.82
N LEU A 172 26.29 12.04 -14.60
CA LEU A 172 25.01 11.41 -14.91
C LEU A 172 23.89 12.01 -14.04
N LEU A 173 24.12 12.20 -12.75
CA LEU A 173 23.12 12.76 -11.84
C LEU A 173 22.74 14.19 -12.25
N VAL A 174 23.72 15.00 -12.64
CA VAL A 174 23.49 16.36 -13.17
C VAL A 174 22.64 16.30 -14.44
N THR A 175 22.93 15.37 -15.35
CA THR A 175 22.15 15.17 -16.57
C THR A 175 20.72 14.72 -16.28
N ALA A 176 20.56 13.75 -15.37
CA ALA A 176 19.27 13.19 -14.99
C ALA A 176 18.37 14.20 -14.26
N ALA A 177 18.92 15.23 -13.63
CA ALA A 177 18.14 16.33 -13.07
C ALA A 177 17.34 17.11 -14.14
N GLY A 178 17.73 17.01 -15.41
CA GLY A 178 16.97 17.50 -16.57
C GLY A 178 16.21 16.43 -17.35
N GLY A 179 15.99 15.24 -16.78
CA GLY A 179 15.32 14.12 -17.45
C GLY A 179 13.83 14.30 -17.74
N ASP A 180 13.26 13.37 -18.50
CA ASP A 180 11.92 13.52 -19.09
C ASP A 180 10.79 13.43 -18.04
N THR A 181 10.90 12.55 -17.05
CA THR A 181 9.85 12.33 -16.03
C THR A 181 10.17 13.01 -14.71
N GLN A 182 9.12 13.40 -13.96
CA GLN A 182 9.29 14.02 -12.64
C GLN A 182 10.05 13.11 -11.66
N LEU A 183 9.79 11.80 -11.69
CA LEU A 183 10.47 10.84 -10.81
C LEU A 183 11.98 10.79 -11.07
N VAL A 184 12.40 10.80 -12.35
CA VAL A 184 13.82 10.85 -12.74
C VAL A 184 14.49 12.12 -12.21
N ARG A 185 13.89 13.29 -12.46
CA ARG A 185 14.45 14.58 -12.01
C ARG A 185 14.55 14.65 -10.49
N SER A 186 13.50 14.23 -9.78
CA SER A 186 13.46 14.20 -8.31
C SER A 186 14.49 13.23 -7.72
N ALA A 187 14.62 12.03 -8.30
CA ALA A 187 15.60 11.04 -7.88
C ALA A 187 17.04 11.51 -8.10
N ALA A 188 17.30 12.25 -9.18
CA ALA A 188 18.60 12.84 -9.46
C ALA A 188 19.01 13.88 -8.41
N HIS A 189 18.10 14.78 -8.04
CA HIS A 189 18.35 15.74 -6.96
C HIS A 189 18.58 15.06 -5.61
N ALA A 190 17.80 14.03 -5.29
CA ALA A 190 18.00 13.21 -4.09
C ALA A 190 19.38 12.54 -4.09
N ALA A 191 19.77 11.91 -5.19
CA ALA A 191 21.05 11.23 -5.33
C ALA A 191 22.23 12.20 -5.24
N LEU A 192 22.14 13.41 -5.81
CA LEU A 192 23.15 14.46 -5.62
C LEU A 192 23.28 14.85 -4.14
N MET A 193 22.18 15.01 -3.43
CA MET A 193 22.21 15.32 -1.99
C MET A 193 22.87 14.19 -1.18
N VAL A 194 22.55 12.92 -1.47
CA VAL A 194 23.19 11.75 -0.84
C VAL A 194 24.69 11.67 -1.19
N ALA A 195 25.07 12.04 -2.41
CA ALA A 195 26.47 12.13 -2.84
C ALA A 195 27.26 13.27 -2.15
N GLY A 196 26.63 14.11 -1.33
CA GLY A 196 27.26 15.28 -0.73
C GLY A 196 27.37 16.48 -1.68
N GLU A 197 26.64 16.46 -2.80
CA GLU A 197 26.60 17.47 -3.85
C GLU A 197 25.35 18.36 -3.72
N ALA A 198 24.93 18.67 -2.49
CA ALA A 198 23.69 19.41 -2.23
C ALA A 198 23.70 20.82 -2.85
N GLU A 199 24.85 21.51 -2.83
CA GLU A 199 24.97 22.84 -3.44
C GLU A 199 24.89 22.76 -4.97
N THR A 200 25.55 21.77 -5.60
CA THR A 200 25.39 21.48 -7.04
C THR A 200 23.92 21.22 -7.37
N SER A 201 23.24 20.38 -6.58
CA SER A 201 21.82 20.07 -6.75
C SER A 201 20.95 21.33 -6.72
N TRP A 202 21.23 22.26 -5.79
CA TRP A 202 20.51 23.52 -5.68
C TRP A 202 20.82 24.50 -6.83
N GLN A 203 22.06 24.55 -7.31
CA GLN A 203 22.43 25.40 -8.45
C GLN A 203 21.70 25.02 -9.74
N LEU A 204 21.39 23.73 -9.94
CA LEU A 204 20.62 23.25 -11.08
C LEU A 204 19.16 23.71 -11.06
N VAL A 205 18.62 24.05 -9.89
CA VAL A 205 17.24 24.51 -9.72
C VAL A 205 17.03 25.90 -10.32
N GLY A 206 17.94 26.83 -10.01
CA GLY A 206 17.84 28.23 -10.41
C GLY A 206 16.48 28.86 -10.07
N ASP A 207 15.94 29.61 -11.03
CA ASP A 207 14.65 30.31 -10.91
C ASP A 207 13.45 29.58 -11.54
N GLY A 208 13.66 28.37 -12.09
CA GLY A 208 12.63 27.62 -12.78
C GLY A 208 11.60 27.00 -11.83
N GLU A 209 10.31 27.23 -12.08
CA GLU A 209 9.21 26.63 -11.30
C GLU A 209 9.29 25.10 -11.27
N GLN A 210 9.42 24.46 -12.44
CA GLN A 210 9.47 23.00 -12.54
C GLN A 210 10.69 22.42 -11.82
N ALA A 211 11.86 23.02 -12.01
CA ALA A 211 13.09 22.57 -11.36
C ALA A 211 13.01 22.68 -9.83
N ARG A 212 12.31 23.70 -9.30
CA ARG A 212 12.02 23.81 -7.87
C ARG A 212 11.10 22.69 -7.40
N LEU A 213 10.05 22.36 -8.16
CA LEU A 213 9.15 21.25 -7.85
C LEU A 213 9.90 19.91 -7.84
N ASP A 214 10.78 19.67 -8.81
CA ASP A 214 11.56 18.44 -8.90
C ASP A 214 12.54 18.30 -7.73
N TRP A 215 13.25 19.38 -7.39
CA TRP A 215 14.15 19.38 -6.23
C TRP A 215 13.40 19.14 -4.92
N VAL A 216 12.26 19.79 -4.72
CA VAL A 216 11.40 19.59 -3.55
C VAL A 216 10.88 18.15 -3.49
N GLY A 217 10.47 17.59 -4.64
CA GLY A 217 10.04 16.19 -4.76
C GLY A 217 11.15 15.19 -4.41
N GLY A 218 12.41 15.57 -4.60
CA GLY A 218 13.57 14.75 -4.21
C GLY A 218 13.83 14.68 -2.71
N VAL A 219 13.46 15.70 -1.92
CA VAL A 219 13.81 15.76 -0.49
C VAL A 219 13.23 14.59 0.32
N PRO A 220 11.94 14.22 0.20
CA PRO A 220 11.38 13.09 0.93
C PRO A 220 11.99 11.72 0.54
N LEU A 221 12.59 11.60 -0.64
CA LEU A 221 13.19 10.36 -1.13
C LEU A 221 14.52 10.04 -0.42
N ILE A 222 15.21 11.04 0.13
CA ILE A 222 16.52 10.90 0.77
C ILE A 222 16.39 10.02 2.02
N PRO A 223 17.13 8.89 2.16
CA PRO A 223 17.00 8.01 3.32
C PRO A 223 17.53 8.63 4.62
N GLN A 224 18.62 9.40 4.58
CA GLN A 224 19.31 9.89 5.77
C GLN A 224 18.62 11.16 6.33
N ALA A 225 18.08 11.08 7.54
CA ALA A 225 17.37 12.19 8.19
C ALA A 225 18.22 13.46 8.34
N ARG A 226 19.53 13.32 8.60
CA ARG A 226 20.47 14.44 8.66
C ARG A 226 20.54 15.23 7.34
N LEU A 227 20.49 14.53 6.21
CA LEU A 227 20.55 15.18 4.89
C LEU A 227 19.23 15.87 4.55
N ARG A 228 18.08 15.25 4.87
CA ARG A 228 16.78 15.93 4.78
C ARG A 228 16.74 17.21 5.61
N ALA A 229 17.25 17.16 6.84
CA ALA A 229 17.34 18.34 7.69
C ALA A 229 18.24 19.45 7.09
N ALA A 230 19.32 19.10 6.38
CA ALA A 230 20.18 20.08 5.71
C ALA A 230 19.49 20.79 4.53
N ALA A 231 18.47 20.19 3.92
CA ALA A 231 17.67 20.79 2.85
C ALA A 231 16.68 21.85 3.36
N ARG A 232 16.41 21.88 4.68
CA ARG A 232 15.38 22.73 5.30
C ARG A 232 15.49 24.23 4.96
N PRO A 233 16.65 24.90 5.03
CA PRO A 233 16.72 26.34 4.77
C PRO A 233 16.18 26.72 3.39
N ARG A 234 16.40 25.86 2.39
CA ARG A 234 15.89 26.05 1.02
C ARG A 234 14.39 25.79 0.93
N LEU A 235 13.87 24.78 1.61
CA LEU A 235 12.41 24.58 1.69
C LEU A 235 11.69 25.78 2.31
N VAL A 236 12.27 26.37 3.35
CA VAL A 236 11.72 27.58 3.98
C VAL A 236 11.77 28.78 3.03
N GLU A 237 12.85 28.95 2.28
CA GLU A 237 12.97 29.97 1.22
C GLU A 237 11.85 29.82 0.17
N LEU A 238 11.52 28.58 -0.21
CA LEU A 238 10.48 28.27 -1.19
C LEU A 238 9.04 28.49 -0.69
N LEU A 239 8.81 28.79 0.60
CA LEU A 239 7.48 29.19 1.11
C LEU A 239 7.12 30.65 0.82
N ALA A 240 8.10 31.48 0.45
CA ALA A 240 7.92 32.92 0.28
C ALA A 240 6.78 33.27 -0.69
N ALA A 241 6.06 34.36 -0.43
CA ALA A 241 4.94 34.80 -1.26
C ALA A 241 5.33 35.14 -2.72
N THR A 242 6.61 35.39 -2.98
CA THR A 242 7.19 35.60 -4.31
C THR A 242 7.30 34.32 -5.15
N GLN A 243 7.12 33.15 -4.54
CA GLN A 243 7.21 31.86 -5.21
C GLN A 243 5.87 31.46 -5.84
N PRO A 244 5.88 30.71 -6.96
CA PRO A 244 4.67 30.12 -7.52
C PRO A 244 3.92 29.27 -6.49
N VAL A 245 2.59 29.26 -6.57
CA VAL A 245 1.75 28.57 -5.57
C VAL A 245 2.02 27.06 -5.53
N ALA A 246 2.31 26.44 -6.67
CA ALA A 246 2.65 25.02 -6.76
C ALA A 246 3.95 24.72 -5.99
N VAL A 247 4.97 25.57 -6.14
CA VAL A 247 6.26 25.45 -5.42
C VAL A 247 6.04 25.61 -3.92
N ARG A 248 5.28 26.63 -3.50
CA ARG A 248 4.95 26.85 -2.09
C ARG A 248 4.22 25.65 -1.49
N ARG A 249 3.26 25.07 -2.23
CA ARG A 249 2.50 23.88 -1.83
C ARG A 249 3.43 22.68 -1.65
N ALA A 250 4.30 22.42 -2.63
CA ALA A 250 5.27 21.33 -2.56
C ALA A 250 6.22 21.53 -1.36
N ALA A 251 6.75 22.74 -1.18
CA ALA A 251 7.65 23.07 -0.07
C ALA A 251 6.97 22.87 1.29
N ALA A 252 5.73 23.33 1.45
CA ALA A 252 4.93 23.13 2.66
C ALA A 252 4.77 21.64 2.99
N GLY A 253 4.47 20.81 1.99
CA GLY A 253 4.38 19.35 2.17
C GLY A 253 5.72 18.71 2.53
N ALA A 254 6.81 19.08 1.85
CA ALA A 254 8.13 18.48 2.04
C ALA A 254 8.74 18.78 3.42
N LEU A 255 8.33 19.86 4.10
CA LEU A 255 8.79 20.18 5.46
C LEU A 255 8.48 19.08 6.48
N SER A 256 7.43 18.28 6.26
CA SER A 256 7.11 17.09 7.09
C SER A 256 8.26 16.06 7.12
N SER A 257 9.09 16.02 6.07
CA SER A 257 10.24 15.12 5.98
C SER A 257 11.51 15.66 6.68
N THR A 258 11.46 16.90 7.20
CA THR A 258 12.56 17.63 7.85
C THR A 258 12.27 17.88 9.34
N PRO A 259 12.30 16.86 10.21
CA PRO A 259 11.78 16.97 11.58
C PRO A 259 12.62 17.84 12.53
N ASN A 260 13.86 18.18 12.15
CA ASN A 260 14.68 19.10 12.92
C ASN A 260 14.06 20.50 12.78
N ASP A 261 13.48 21.00 13.87
CA ASP A 261 12.78 22.29 13.98
C ASP A 261 11.29 22.28 13.55
N ALA A 262 10.53 21.32 14.08
CA ALA A 262 9.09 21.28 13.86
C ALA A 262 8.36 22.48 14.49
N SER A 263 8.91 23.11 15.53
CA SER A 263 8.36 24.34 16.11
C SER A 263 8.41 25.52 15.14
N ASP A 264 9.56 25.77 14.50
CA ASP A 264 9.66 26.80 13.45
C ASP A 264 8.74 26.47 12.25
N THR A 265 8.65 25.19 11.87
CA THR A 265 7.73 24.74 10.82
C THR A 265 6.29 25.11 11.14
N PHE A 266 5.84 24.79 12.35
CA PHE A 266 4.49 25.10 12.80
C PHE A 266 4.22 26.61 12.78
N MET A 267 5.14 27.42 13.32
CA MET A 267 4.99 28.88 13.32
C MET A 267 4.88 29.47 11.91
N ARG A 268 5.72 29.02 10.96
CA ARG A 268 5.70 29.51 9.57
C ARG A 268 4.43 29.14 8.84
N LEU A 269 3.98 27.90 8.98
CA LEU A 269 2.76 27.42 8.32
C LEU A 269 1.52 28.05 8.96
N SER A 270 1.51 28.25 10.28
CA SER A 270 0.48 29.01 10.99
C SER A 270 0.37 30.44 10.44
N ALA A 271 1.49 31.18 10.37
CA ALA A 271 1.50 32.54 9.82
C ALA A 271 1.03 32.58 8.35
N LEU A 272 1.46 31.61 7.54
CA LEU A 272 1.05 31.47 6.13
C LEU A 272 -0.47 31.36 5.98
N LEU A 273 -1.14 30.64 6.90
CA LEU A 273 -2.59 30.49 6.89
C LEU A 273 -3.33 31.67 7.51
N SER A 274 -2.81 32.25 8.60
CA SER A 274 -3.53 33.26 9.37
C SER A 274 -3.42 34.68 8.83
N GLU A 275 -2.35 35.04 8.10
CA GLU A 275 -2.06 36.43 7.71
C GLU A 275 -2.49 36.79 6.27
N ALA A 276 -2.70 35.80 5.41
CA ALA A 276 -3.06 36.04 4.01
C ALA A 276 -4.58 36.22 3.84
N PRO A 277 -5.05 37.24 3.08
CA PRO A 277 -6.49 37.51 2.89
C PRO A 277 -7.22 36.36 2.16
N ALA A 278 -6.50 35.57 1.37
CA ALA A 278 -6.94 34.29 0.84
C ALA A 278 -5.71 33.41 0.53
N VAL A 279 -5.72 32.16 1.00
CA VAL A 279 -4.72 31.14 0.67
C VAL A 279 -5.34 30.16 -0.33
N ASP A 280 -4.55 29.78 -1.34
CA ASP A 280 -4.90 28.70 -2.26
C ASP A 280 -5.27 27.41 -1.50
N ALA A 281 -6.34 26.74 -1.92
CA ALA A 281 -6.88 25.59 -1.21
C ALA A 281 -5.86 24.44 -1.10
N GLY A 282 -5.11 24.17 -2.17
CA GLY A 282 -4.11 23.11 -2.15
C GLY A 282 -2.88 23.45 -1.29
N LEU A 283 -2.44 24.71 -1.29
CA LEU A 283 -1.40 25.17 -0.36
C LEU A 283 -1.86 25.06 1.11
N ARG A 284 -3.12 25.42 1.40
CA ARG A 284 -3.71 25.25 2.73
C ARG A 284 -3.74 23.78 3.14
N ALA A 285 -4.25 22.89 2.29
CA ALA A 285 -4.27 21.45 2.54
C ALA A 285 -2.87 20.88 2.83
N ALA A 286 -1.86 21.25 2.04
CA ALA A 286 -0.48 20.81 2.25
C ALA A 286 0.09 21.31 3.58
N ALA A 287 -0.15 22.58 3.94
CA ALA A 287 0.30 23.16 5.20
C ALA A 287 -0.36 22.47 6.42
N VAL A 288 -1.67 22.23 6.36
CA VAL A 288 -2.45 21.54 7.41
C VAL A 288 -1.93 20.12 7.60
N LYS A 289 -1.76 19.35 6.52
CA LYS A 289 -1.23 17.99 6.57
C LYS A 289 0.16 17.93 7.22
N THR A 290 1.04 18.86 6.87
CA THR A 290 2.36 18.97 7.52
C THR A 290 2.22 19.29 9.00
N MET A 291 1.36 20.23 9.40
CA MET A 291 1.16 20.57 10.82
C MET A 291 0.57 19.43 11.66
N LEU A 292 -0.30 18.60 11.08
CA LEU A 292 -0.84 17.40 11.74
C LEU A 292 0.27 16.40 12.13
N SER A 293 1.36 16.33 11.35
CA SER A 293 2.52 15.48 11.67
C SER A 293 3.43 16.03 12.78
N ILE A 294 3.28 17.30 13.16
CA ILE A 294 4.13 17.96 14.15
C ILE A 294 3.65 17.60 15.57
N PRO A 295 4.54 17.09 16.46
CA PRO A 295 4.16 16.76 17.83
C PRO A 295 3.51 17.95 18.57
N ALA A 296 2.46 17.69 19.35
CA ALA A 296 1.69 18.74 20.05
C ALA A 296 2.55 19.60 21.00
N ALA A 297 3.64 19.04 21.55
CA ALA A 297 4.57 19.78 22.40
C ALA A 297 5.41 20.84 21.64
N GLN A 298 5.53 20.70 20.31
CA GLN A 298 6.30 21.62 19.46
C GLN A 298 5.42 22.67 18.78
N ARG A 299 4.15 22.80 19.18
CA ARG A 299 3.24 23.81 18.64
C ARG A 299 3.21 25.01 19.58
N GLU A 300 3.80 26.11 19.12
CA GLU A 300 3.86 27.37 19.88
C GLU A 300 2.44 27.87 20.22
N ASN A 301 2.23 28.34 21.45
CA ASN A 301 0.90 28.59 22.01
C ASN A 301 0.18 29.76 21.33
N GLU A 302 0.87 30.88 21.09
CA GLU A 302 0.24 32.05 20.48
C GLU A 302 -0.10 31.80 19.01
N ALA A 303 0.80 31.17 18.27
CA ALA A 303 0.57 30.74 16.88
C ALA A 303 -0.58 29.73 16.80
N ALA A 304 -0.65 28.78 17.75
CA ALA A 304 -1.75 27.82 17.85
C ALA A 304 -3.10 28.51 18.08
N GLN A 305 -3.16 29.49 18.97
CA GLN A 305 -4.41 30.23 19.24
C GLN A 305 -4.85 31.05 18.01
N ARG A 306 -3.95 31.83 17.39
CA ARG A 306 -4.27 32.61 16.17
C ARG A 306 -4.75 31.71 15.03
N LEU A 307 -4.09 30.58 14.83
CA LEU A 307 -4.48 29.61 13.82
C LEU A 307 -5.85 28.99 14.11
N LEU A 308 -6.11 28.63 15.36
CA LEU A 308 -7.40 28.08 15.78
C LEU A 308 -8.55 29.05 15.49
N GLU A 309 -8.41 30.32 15.84
CA GLU A 309 -9.41 31.36 15.54
C GLU A 309 -9.67 31.47 14.03
N HIS A 310 -8.61 31.42 13.22
CA HIS A 310 -8.72 31.41 11.76
C HIS A 310 -9.46 30.17 11.23
N LEU A 311 -9.14 28.98 11.72
CA LEU A 311 -9.76 27.73 11.29
C LEU A 311 -11.25 27.68 11.67
N VAL A 312 -11.63 28.17 12.84
CA VAL A 312 -13.05 28.26 13.24
C VAL A 312 -13.82 29.17 12.29
N LYS A 313 -13.27 30.35 11.99
CA LYS A 313 -13.88 31.30 11.03
C LYS A 313 -14.00 30.70 9.63
N HIS A 314 -12.98 29.97 9.18
CA HIS A 314 -13.02 29.25 7.91
C HIS A 314 -14.17 28.23 7.93
N ALA A 315 -14.27 27.42 8.99
CA ALA A 315 -15.30 26.40 9.14
C ALA A 315 -16.72 26.94 9.08
N GLU A 316 -16.97 28.09 9.70
CA GLU A 316 -18.26 28.78 9.65
C GLU A 316 -18.62 29.23 8.23
N SER A 317 -17.63 29.68 7.47
CA SER A 317 -17.81 30.15 6.09
C SER A 317 -17.91 29.02 5.06
N THR A 318 -17.44 27.82 5.39
CA THR A 318 -17.51 26.65 4.50
C THR A 318 -18.96 26.16 4.36
N PRO A 319 -19.49 25.99 3.12
CA PRO A 319 -20.82 25.41 2.88
C PRO A 319 -20.96 24.01 3.49
N ALA A 320 -22.13 23.67 4.03
CA ALA A 320 -22.35 22.39 4.71
C ALA A 320 -21.99 21.15 3.85
N ALA A 321 -22.22 21.21 2.54
CA ALA A 321 -21.86 20.14 1.61
C ALA A 321 -20.34 19.93 1.43
N GLU A 322 -19.54 20.95 1.76
CA GLU A 322 -18.08 20.91 1.68
C GLU A 322 -17.43 20.58 3.03
N ARG A 323 -18.20 20.50 4.13
CA ARG A 323 -17.69 20.19 5.49
C ARG A 323 -17.34 18.72 5.72
N THR A 324 -17.42 17.92 4.67
CA THR A 324 -17.04 16.50 4.67
C THR A 324 -15.97 16.20 3.61
N THR A 325 -15.41 17.23 2.95
CA THR A 325 -14.26 17.04 2.06
C THR A 325 -13.03 16.70 2.88
N ASP A 326 -12.05 16.09 2.23
CA ASP A 326 -10.86 15.64 2.92
C ASP A 326 -10.04 16.81 3.48
N GLU A 327 -9.96 17.92 2.75
CA GLU A 327 -9.25 19.13 3.17
C GLU A 327 -9.90 19.75 4.42
N PHE A 328 -11.23 19.82 4.45
CA PHE A 328 -11.96 20.37 5.59
C PHE A 328 -11.78 19.51 6.84
N VAL A 329 -11.83 18.18 6.67
CA VAL A 329 -11.61 17.22 7.75
C VAL A 329 -10.24 17.40 8.39
N ASP A 330 -9.19 17.56 7.58
CA ASP A 330 -7.83 17.76 8.06
C ASP A 330 -7.71 19.07 8.85
N GLU A 331 -8.35 20.14 8.36
CA GLU A 331 -8.41 21.43 9.05
C GLU A 331 -9.08 21.31 10.42
N MET A 332 -10.19 20.58 10.51
CA MET A 332 -10.91 20.40 11.78
C MET A 332 -10.19 19.46 12.75
N GLN A 333 -9.49 18.46 12.23
CA GLN A 333 -8.59 17.63 13.04
C GLN A 333 -7.47 18.48 13.64
N LEU A 334 -6.89 19.40 12.86
CA LEU A 334 -5.88 20.32 13.36
C LEU A 334 -6.49 21.26 14.42
N ALA A 335 -7.65 21.85 14.16
CA ALA A 335 -8.34 22.73 15.09
C ALA A 335 -8.62 22.04 16.44
N ASP A 336 -9.06 20.79 16.45
CA ASP A 336 -9.28 19.98 17.66
C ASP A 336 -7.97 19.79 18.46
N GLN A 337 -6.87 19.49 17.78
CA GLN A 337 -5.56 19.37 18.46
C GLN A 337 -5.06 20.71 19.02
N LEU A 338 -5.39 21.85 18.38
CA LEU A 338 -5.05 23.18 18.88
C LEU A 338 -5.93 23.57 20.08
N LEU A 339 -7.21 23.19 20.08
CA LEU A 339 -8.11 23.40 21.22
C LEU A 339 -7.61 22.78 22.52
N ALA A 340 -6.90 21.64 22.44
CA ALA A 340 -6.29 21.00 23.61
C ALA A 340 -5.07 21.78 24.16
N ARG A 341 -4.47 22.66 23.35
CA ARG A 341 -3.31 23.51 23.68
C ARG A 341 -3.70 24.90 24.17
N THR A 342 -4.89 25.37 23.81
CA THR A 342 -5.39 26.72 24.12
C THR A 342 -5.93 26.80 25.56
N PRO A 343 -5.71 27.92 26.29
CA PRO A 343 -6.31 28.15 27.60
C PRO A 343 -7.82 27.91 27.60
N ALA A 344 -8.35 27.31 28.68
CA ALA A 344 -9.72 26.79 28.71
C ALA A 344 -10.79 27.87 28.50
N ASP A 345 -10.54 29.09 28.96
CA ASP A 345 -11.41 30.26 28.80
C ASP A 345 -11.52 30.71 27.33
N VAL A 346 -10.44 30.62 26.56
CA VAL A 346 -10.43 30.93 25.12
C VAL A 346 -10.93 29.73 24.30
N ALA A 347 -10.53 28.52 24.67
CA ALA A 347 -10.84 27.31 23.92
C ALA A 347 -12.35 26.96 23.97
N LYS A 348 -13.01 27.20 25.11
CA LYS A 348 -14.42 26.85 25.32
C LYS A 348 -15.37 27.45 24.27
N PRO A 349 -15.43 28.78 24.05
CA PRO A 349 -16.36 29.35 23.06
C PRO A 349 -16.07 28.89 21.63
N LEU A 350 -14.79 28.78 21.23
CA LEU A 350 -14.39 28.31 19.90
C LEU A 350 -14.79 26.87 19.68
N ARG A 351 -14.68 26.06 20.72
CA ARG A 351 -15.07 24.65 20.69
C ARG A 351 -16.56 24.46 20.64
N ASP A 352 -17.32 25.16 21.49
CA ASP A 352 -18.79 25.11 21.46
C ASP A 352 -19.26 25.44 20.04
N ARG A 353 -18.62 26.42 19.40
CA ARG A 353 -18.91 26.79 18.03
C ARG A 353 -18.55 25.71 17.00
N LEU A 354 -17.36 25.13 17.07
CA LEU A 354 -16.96 24.03 16.17
C LEU A 354 -17.90 22.82 16.35
N ARG A 355 -18.25 22.47 17.58
CA ARG A 355 -19.16 21.37 17.90
C ARG A 355 -20.59 21.57 17.35
N GLU A 356 -21.00 22.80 17.07
CA GLU A 356 -22.29 23.08 16.40
C GLU A 356 -22.24 22.87 14.88
N ILE A 357 -21.07 23.07 14.27
CA ILE A 357 -20.96 23.20 12.81
C ILE A 357 -20.18 22.08 12.12
N THR A 358 -19.43 21.28 12.89
CA THR A 358 -18.59 20.18 12.37
C THR A 358 -19.05 18.82 12.86
N VAL A 359 -18.80 17.81 12.02
CA VAL A 359 -18.85 16.40 12.42
C VAL A 359 -17.45 16.00 12.84
N ARG A 360 -17.31 15.24 13.93
CA ARG A 360 -16.00 14.72 14.32
C ARG A 360 -15.56 13.68 13.29
N VAL A 361 -14.58 14.00 12.48
CA VAL A 361 -14.06 13.05 11.49
C VAL A 361 -12.77 12.41 11.99
N VAL A 362 -12.71 11.08 11.88
CA VAL A 362 -11.61 10.21 12.30
C VAL A 362 -11.10 9.49 11.07
N ARG A 363 -9.89 9.82 10.64
CA ARG A 363 -9.22 9.11 9.55
C ARG A 363 -8.47 7.92 10.10
N ILE A 364 -8.66 6.79 9.45
CA ILE A 364 -7.97 5.54 9.75
C ILE A 364 -7.42 5.01 8.44
N GLN A 365 -6.13 4.71 8.41
CA GLN A 365 -5.46 4.11 7.26
C GLN A 365 -4.98 2.71 7.62
N THR A 366 -5.00 1.80 6.66
CA THR A 366 -4.22 0.56 6.79
C THR A 366 -2.75 0.86 6.55
N VAL A 367 -1.87 0.17 7.27
CA VAL A 367 -0.42 0.33 7.11
C VAL A 367 0.07 -0.74 6.15
N GLU A 368 0.61 -0.31 5.00
CA GLU A 368 1.01 -1.19 3.90
C GLU A 368 1.91 -2.35 4.37
N GLU A 369 1.52 -3.56 3.99
CA GLU A 369 2.09 -4.85 4.36
C GLU A 369 1.96 -5.22 5.85
N GLU A 370 1.47 -4.37 6.73
CA GLU A 370 1.44 -4.66 8.18
C GLU A 370 0.12 -5.30 8.66
N MET A 371 -0.97 -5.24 7.88
CA MET A 371 -2.29 -5.73 8.28
C MET A 371 -2.67 -5.15 9.66
N ARG A 372 -2.67 -3.82 9.74
CA ARG A 372 -2.92 -3.02 10.96
C ARG A 372 -3.50 -1.66 10.59
N TYR A 373 -4.32 -1.09 11.47
CA TYR A 373 -4.71 0.33 11.39
C TYR A 373 -3.62 1.24 11.96
N ASP A 374 -3.39 2.38 11.32
CA ASP A 374 -2.47 3.42 11.80
C ASP A 374 -2.90 4.02 13.15
N THR A 375 -4.21 4.05 13.40
CA THR A 375 -4.85 4.64 14.57
C THR A 375 -5.23 3.55 15.58
N PRO A 376 -4.50 3.39 16.70
CA PRO A 376 -4.79 2.33 17.69
C PRO A 376 -6.00 2.66 18.57
N TYR A 377 -6.28 3.95 18.81
CA TYR A 377 -7.47 4.40 19.50
C TYR A 377 -7.75 5.87 19.19
N PHE A 378 -9.00 6.29 19.38
CA PHE A 378 -9.44 7.67 19.30
C PHE A 378 -10.58 7.91 20.29
N ALA A 379 -10.83 9.16 20.67
CA ALA A 379 -11.95 9.52 21.55
C ALA A 379 -13.03 10.32 20.81
N VAL A 380 -14.29 10.14 21.24
CA VAL A 380 -15.48 10.86 20.76
C VAL A 380 -16.37 11.24 21.94
N GLU A 381 -17.16 12.30 21.76
CA GLU A 381 -18.13 12.75 22.77
C GLU A 381 -19.43 11.96 22.63
N ALA A 382 -20.02 11.56 23.77
CA ALA A 382 -21.25 10.81 23.81
C ALA A 382 -22.40 11.49 23.07
N GLY A 383 -23.11 10.74 22.21
CA GLY A 383 -24.27 11.22 21.46
C GLY A 383 -23.99 12.22 20.34
N ARG A 384 -22.72 12.52 20.04
CA ARG A 384 -22.34 13.45 18.95
C ARG A 384 -22.15 12.74 17.61
N PRO A 385 -22.39 13.42 16.48
CA PRO A 385 -22.13 12.86 15.16
C PRO A 385 -20.62 12.68 14.92
N VAL A 386 -20.27 11.51 14.39
CA VAL A 386 -18.92 11.05 14.06
C VAL A 386 -18.89 10.53 12.64
N GLN A 387 -17.79 10.76 11.92
CA GLN A 387 -17.49 10.11 10.66
C GLN A 387 -16.15 9.40 10.74
N ILE A 388 -16.09 8.12 10.38
CA ILE A 388 -14.84 7.40 10.15
C ILE A 388 -14.57 7.38 8.64
N VAL A 389 -13.36 7.74 8.24
CA VAL A 389 -12.86 7.57 6.87
C VAL A 389 -11.78 6.49 6.91
N LEU A 390 -12.09 5.30 6.39
CA LEU A 390 -11.14 4.20 6.26
C LEU A 390 -10.52 4.24 4.87
N ARG A 391 -9.20 4.45 4.77
CA ARG A 391 -8.42 4.33 3.52
C ARG A 391 -7.57 3.07 3.57
N ASN A 392 -7.58 2.29 2.49
CA ASN A 392 -6.84 1.03 2.43
C ASN A 392 -5.56 1.16 1.58
N GLU A 393 -4.38 1.23 2.20
CA GLU A 393 -3.09 1.15 1.50
C GLU A 393 -2.59 -0.29 1.30
N ASP A 394 -3.19 -1.25 2.01
CA ASP A 394 -2.83 -2.67 1.95
C ASP A 394 -3.33 -3.34 0.66
N LEU A 395 -2.67 -4.44 0.27
CA LEU A 395 -3.11 -5.24 -0.90
C LEU A 395 -4.36 -6.07 -0.65
N MET A 396 -4.64 -6.41 0.61
CA MET A 396 -5.82 -7.16 0.98
C MET A 396 -6.98 -6.20 1.26
N PRO A 397 -8.22 -6.64 1.07
CA PRO A 397 -9.37 -5.82 1.42
C PRO A 397 -9.57 -5.78 2.94
N HIS A 398 -10.04 -4.63 3.44
CA HIS A 398 -10.29 -4.43 4.88
C HIS A 398 -11.60 -3.70 5.11
N ASN A 399 -12.38 -4.13 6.10
CA ASN A 399 -13.51 -3.37 6.65
C ASN A 399 -13.15 -2.84 8.04
N LEU A 400 -14.03 -2.03 8.63
CA LEU A 400 -13.99 -1.63 10.04
C LEU A 400 -15.38 -1.78 10.64
N VAL A 401 -15.47 -2.54 11.72
CA VAL A 401 -16.69 -2.84 12.46
C VAL A 401 -16.53 -2.38 13.90
N VAL A 402 -17.36 -1.43 14.34
CA VAL A 402 -17.45 -0.98 15.73
C VAL A 402 -18.38 -1.90 16.49
N THR A 403 -17.93 -2.39 17.64
CA THR A 403 -18.64 -3.37 18.45
C THR A 403 -19.05 -2.79 19.81
N VAL A 404 -20.02 -3.42 20.46
CA VAL A 404 -20.27 -3.19 21.89
C VAL A 404 -19.05 -3.64 22.73
N PRO A 405 -18.83 -3.05 23.93
CA PRO A 405 -17.69 -3.40 24.76
C PRO A 405 -17.62 -4.91 25.07
N GLY A 406 -16.44 -5.51 24.89
CA GLY A 406 -16.19 -6.92 25.16
C GLY A 406 -16.65 -7.92 24.07
N ALA A 407 -17.24 -7.45 22.96
CA ALA A 407 -17.77 -8.33 21.91
C ALA A 407 -16.84 -8.53 20.70
N LEU A 408 -15.66 -7.91 20.67
CA LEU A 408 -14.79 -7.89 19.48
C LEU A 408 -14.51 -9.29 18.92
N GLN A 409 -14.04 -10.22 19.76
CA GLN A 409 -13.67 -11.56 19.31
C GLN A 409 -14.89 -12.35 18.80
N GLU A 410 -16.03 -12.21 19.49
CA GLU A 410 -17.28 -12.85 19.08
C GLU A 410 -17.77 -12.32 17.74
N VAL A 411 -17.80 -11.00 17.56
CA VAL A 411 -18.22 -10.36 16.30
C VAL A 411 -17.28 -10.72 15.16
N ALA A 412 -15.97 -10.80 15.41
CA ALA A 412 -15.01 -11.22 14.40
C ALA A 412 -15.23 -12.69 13.96
N GLN A 413 -15.54 -13.57 14.91
CA GLN A 413 -15.87 -14.96 14.63
C GLN A 413 -17.20 -15.08 13.85
N LEU A 414 -18.22 -14.32 14.24
CA LEU A 414 -19.50 -14.28 13.51
C LEU A 414 -19.34 -13.70 12.10
N GLY A 415 -18.48 -12.70 11.92
CA GLY A 415 -18.18 -12.11 10.62
C GLY A 415 -17.54 -13.11 9.65
N LEU A 416 -16.63 -13.94 10.18
CA LEU A 416 -16.08 -15.08 9.45
C LEU A 416 -17.17 -16.08 9.05
N GLU A 417 -18.08 -16.44 9.97
CA GLU A 417 -19.19 -17.36 9.69
C GLU A 417 -20.20 -16.80 8.68
N THR A 418 -20.42 -15.48 8.71
CA THR A 418 -21.32 -14.77 7.79
C THR A 418 -20.75 -14.72 6.38
N GLY A 419 -19.43 -14.58 6.24
CA GLY A 419 -18.74 -14.61 4.96
C GLY A 419 -19.06 -13.40 4.06
N PRO A 420 -18.78 -13.51 2.75
CA PRO A 420 -18.81 -12.37 1.82
C PRO A 420 -20.20 -11.78 1.55
N MET A 421 -21.29 -12.51 1.86
CA MET A 421 -22.64 -12.01 1.65
C MET A 421 -23.05 -10.96 2.69
N GLY A 422 -22.53 -11.06 3.91
CA GLY A 422 -22.69 -10.04 4.94
C GLY A 422 -24.14 -9.71 5.33
N HIS A 423 -24.28 -8.81 6.30
CA HIS A 423 -25.52 -8.09 6.56
C HIS A 423 -25.57 -6.80 5.73
N ASP A 424 -26.73 -6.43 5.20
CA ASP A 424 -26.94 -5.23 4.37
C ASP A 424 -25.96 -5.06 3.19
N GLY A 425 -25.49 -6.17 2.61
CA GLY A 425 -24.51 -6.17 1.52
C GLY A 425 -23.08 -5.80 1.95
N LYS A 426 -22.80 -5.73 3.26
CA LYS A 426 -21.46 -5.46 3.81
C LYS A 426 -20.73 -6.77 4.07
N ALA A 427 -19.87 -7.17 3.15
CA ALA A 427 -19.10 -8.41 3.25
C ALA A 427 -18.41 -8.58 4.61
N TYR A 428 -18.54 -9.77 5.19
CA TYR A 428 -17.99 -10.18 6.48
C TYR A 428 -18.49 -9.40 7.71
N VAL A 429 -19.57 -8.63 7.58
CA VAL A 429 -20.24 -7.98 8.72
C VAL A 429 -21.43 -8.84 9.15
N PRO A 430 -21.47 -9.37 10.39
CA PRO A 430 -22.57 -10.22 10.84
C PRO A 430 -23.83 -9.42 11.19
N ASP A 431 -24.99 -10.06 11.06
CA ASP A 431 -26.26 -9.55 11.60
C ASP A 431 -26.31 -9.84 13.11
N SER A 432 -25.88 -8.86 13.92
CA SER A 432 -25.80 -9.00 15.37
C SER A 432 -26.05 -7.66 16.05
N ASP A 433 -26.79 -7.69 17.15
CA ASP A 433 -26.99 -6.55 18.07
C ASP A 433 -25.69 -6.05 18.72
N LYS A 434 -24.60 -6.82 18.60
CA LYS A 434 -23.25 -6.46 19.07
C LYS A 434 -22.47 -5.63 18.05
N VAL A 435 -22.91 -5.56 16.79
CA VAL A 435 -22.37 -4.68 15.76
C VAL A 435 -23.10 -3.33 15.85
N LEU A 436 -22.36 -2.28 16.17
CA LEU A 436 -22.93 -0.93 16.24
C LEU A 436 -22.89 -0.24 14.88
N PHE A 437 -21.71 -0.23 14.24
CA PHE A 437 -21.46 0.50 13.00
C PHE A 437 -20.45 -0.27 12.15
N ALA A 438 -20.59 -0.23 10.83
CA ALA A 438 -19.66 -0.92 9.94
C ALA A 438 -19.51 -0.23 8.59
N THR A 439 -18.27 -0.18 8.09
CA THR A 439 -17.98 0.17 6.70
C THR A 439 -18.32 -0.98 5.76
N ASN A 440 -18.33 -0.72 4.44
CA ASN A 440 -18.16 -1.79 3.45
C ASN A 440 -16.75 -2.38 3.56
N LEU A 441 -16.55 -3.54 2.93
CA LEU A 441 -15.21 -4.07 2.67
C LEU A 441 -14.52 -3.17 1.64
N VAL A 442 -13.36 -2.62 2.00
CA VAL A 442 -12.63 -1.62 1.19
C VAL A 442 -11.52 -2.32 0.40
N PRO A 443 -11.56 -2.32 -0.94
CA PRO A 443 -10.48 -2.85 -1.78
C PRO A 443 -9.15 -2.10 -1.59
N SER A 444 -8.06 -2.64 -2.14
CA SER A 444 -6.75 -1.97 -2.13
C SER A 444 -6.83 -0.62 -2.84
N LEU A 445 -6.18 0.40 -2.26
CA LEU A 445 -6.12 1.79 -2.74
C LEU A 445 -7.45 2.53 -2.78
N GLU A 446 -8.51 1.97 -2.21
CA GLU A 446 -9.82 2.59 -2.09
C GLU A 446 -10.09 3.14 -0.68
N GLN A 447 -11.23 3.80 -0.51
CA GLN A 447 -11.68 4.34 0.77
C GLN A 447 -13.19 4.18 0.98
N ALA A 448 -13.60 4.07 2.25
CA ALA A 448 -15.00 4.12 2.66
C ALA A 448 -15.23 5.15 3.77
N ARG A 449 -16.44 5.71 3.80
CA ARG A 449 -16.89 6.65 4.84
C ARG A 449 -18.05 6.05 5.63
N LEU A 450 -18.00 6.14 6.95
CA LEU A 450 -19.01 5.66 7.89
C LEU A 450 -19.42 6.81 8.80
N THR A 451 -20.66 7.30 8.69
CA THR A 451 -21.19 8.38 9.53
C THR A 451 -22.23 7.82 10.49
N PHE A 452 -22.14 8.17 11.78
CA PHE A 452 -23.02 7.68 12.85
C PHE A 452 -23.02 8.65 14.04
N ASP A 453 -23.99 8.50 14.94
CA ASP A 453 -23.97 9.17 16.24
C ASP A 453 -23.24 8.28 17.26
N ALA A 454 -22.26 8.84 17.96
CA ALA A 454 -21.54 8.14 19.01
C ALA A 454 -22.51 7.61 20.08
N PRO A 455 -22.26 6.42 20.65
CA PRO A 455 -23.06 5.90 21.76
C PRO A 455 -23.27 6.95 22.86
N SER A 456 -24.47 6.99 23.44
CA SER A 456 -24.75 7.93 24.55
C SER A 456 -24.11 7.50 25.87
N ALA A 457 -23.74 6.22 26.00
CA ALA A 457 -23.06 5.71 27.18
C ALA A 457 -21.53 5.85 27.00
N PRO A 458 -20.83 6.53 27.93
CA PRO A 458 -19.37 6.54 27.95
C PRO A 458 -18.78 5.13 28.12
N GLY A 459 -17.67 4.85 27.45
CA GLY A 459 -17.03 3.54 27.49
C GLY A 459 -16.00 3.30 26.39
N GLU A 460 -15.36 2.13 26.42
CA GLU A 460 -14.41 1.67 25.41
C GLU A 460 -15.13 0.76 24.41
N TYR A 461 -15.29 1.22 23.16
CA TYR A 461 -15.97 0.53 22.08
C TYR A 461 -14.94 0.04 21.05
N PRO A 462 -14.60 -1.25 21.02
CA PRO A 462 -13.60 -1.76 20.10
C PRO A 462 -14.08 -1.66 18.65
N PHE A 463 -13.18 -1.30 17.75
CA PHE A 463 -13.37 -1.47 16.31
C PHE A 463 -12.40 -2.49 15.75
N VAL A 464 -12.83 -3.25 14.74
CA VAL A 464 -12.10 -4.42 14.27
C VAL A 464 -12.33 -4.67 12.78
N CYS A 465 -11.31 -5.19 12.09
CA CYS A 465 -11.49 -5.78 10.77
C CYS A 465 -12.03 -7.20 10.93
N THR A 466 -13.25 -7.45 10.45
CA THR A 466 -13.88 -8.77 10.48
C THR A 466 -13.61 -9.58 9.22
N PHE A 467 -12.83 -9.05 8.27
CA PHE A 467 -12.30 -9.87 7.19
C PHE A 467 -11.48 -11.03 7.79
N PRO A 468 -11.58 -12.25 7.23
CA PRO A 468 -11.07 -13.47 7.84
C PRO A 468 -9.64 -13.34 8.39
N ARG A 469 -9.50 -13.64 9.69
CA ARG A 469 -8.26 -13.58 10.51
C ARG A 469 -7.62 -12.21 10.73
N HIS A 470 -8.10 -11.14 10.12
CA HIS A 470 -7.50 -9.81 10.30
C HIS A 470 -7.67 -9.28 11.74
N TRP A 471 -8.77 -9.65 12.40
CA TRP A 471 -9.15 -9.16 13.72
C TRP A 471 -8.12 -9.36 14.84
N MET A 472 -7.13 -10.24 14.66
CA MET A 472 -6.10 -10.52 15.67
C MET A 472 -4.99 -9.46 15.72
N ARG A 473 -4.91 -8.61 14.69
CA ARG A 473 -3.94 -7.50 14.59
C ARG A 473 -4.58 -6.19 14.14
N MET A 474 -5.73 -6.26 13.45
CA MET A 474 -6.47 -5.12 12.93
C MET A 474 -7.65 -4.76 13.82
N TYR A 475 -7.33 -4.10 14.93
CA TYR A 475 -8.32 -3.53 15.83
C TYR A 475 -7.79 -2.26 16.48
N GLY A 476 -8.71 -1.55 17.10
CA GLY A 476 -8.42 -0.43 17.98
C GLY A 476 -9.64 -0.13 18.85
N VAL A 477 -9.63 1.02 19.51
CA VAL A 477 -10.71 1.41 20.42
C VAL A 477 -11.21 2.82 20.14
N MET A 478 -12.53 2.94 19.99
CA MET A 478 -13.24 4.20 20.09
C MET A 478 -13.62 4.43 21.56
N VAL A 479 -13.04 5.45 22.19
CA VAL A 479 -13.35 5.83 23.57
C VAL A 479 -14.44 6.88 23.57
N VAL A 480 -15.63 6.52 24.04
CA VAL A 480 -16.75 7.45 24.20
C VAL A 480 -16.64 8.09 25.58
N VAL A 481 -16.64 9.42 25.63
CA VAL A 481 -16.50 10.20 26.86
C VAL A 481 -17.59 11.26 26.99
N GLU A 482 -17.91 11.67 28.22
CA GLU A 482 -18.85 12.77 28.47
C GLU A 482 -18.28 14.12 28.03
N ASP A 483 -16.99 14.34 28.28
CA ASP A 483 -16.27 15.55 27.91
C ASP A 483 -14.98 15.19 27.15
N LEU A 484 -15.04 15.31 25.83
CA LEU A 484 -13.92 15.06 24.93
C LEU A 484 -12.71 15.97 25.23
N ASP A 485 -12.93 17.16 25.78
CA ASP A 485 -11.84 18.10 26.06
C ASP A 485 -11.10 17.75 27.32
N ALA A 486 -11.84 17.33 28.34
CA ALA A 486 -11.25 16.79 29.56
C ALA A 486 -10.37 15.58 29.23
N TRP A 487 -10.85 14.69 28.34
CA TRP A 487 -10.07 13.56 27.88
C TRP A 487 -8.84 14.00 27.06
N ASN A 488 -8.99 14.93 26.10
CA ASN A 488 -7.87 15.42 25.28
C ASN A 488 -6.77 16.12 26.11
N ARG A 489 -7.11 16.72 27.26
CA ARG A 489 -6.12 17.31 28.19
C ARG A 489 -5.29 16.28 28.93
N ASN A 490 -5.83 15.08 29.16
CA ASN A 490 -5.15 13.99 29.85
C ASN A 490 -5.59 12.63 29.29
N PRO A 491 -5.16 12.28 28.07
CA PRO A 491 -5.65 11.08 27.39
C PRO A 491 -5.14 9.84 28.12
N VAL A 492 -6.06 8.92 28.38
CA VAL A 492 -5.74 7.60 28.94
C VAL A 492 -5.87 6.57 27.84
N ALA A 493 -4.80 5.80 27.61
CA ALA A 493 -4.83 4.72 26.65
C ALA A 493 -5.84 3.64 27.11
N PRO A 494 -6.75 3.19 26.23
CA PRO A 494 -7.73 2.17 26.56
C PRO A 494 -7.07 0.80 26.73
N LYS A 495 -7.81 -0.16 27.30
CA LYS A 495 -7.34 -1.53 27.43
C LYS A 495 -7.24 -2.18 26.06
N ASP A 496 -6.26 -3.07 25.89
CA ASP A 496 -6.15 -3.88 24.68
C ASP A 496 -7.38 -4.79 24.54
N PRO A 497 -8.19 -4.66 23.47
CA PRO A 497 -9.45 -5.41 23.33
C PRO A 497 -9.31 -6.93 23.26
N VAL A 498 -8.13 -7.44 22.91
CA VAL A 498 -7.85 -8.88 22.84
C VAL A 498 -6.94 -9.35 23.97
N GLY A 499 -6.64 -8.47 24.94
CA GLY A 499 -5.84 -8.78 26.12
C GLY A 499 -4.33 -8.86 25.88
N SER A 500 -3.82 -8.33 24.76
CA SER A 500 -2.38 -8.29 24.47
C SER A 500 -1.71 -7.13 25.22
N ASN A 501 -0.73 -7.45 26.09
CA ASN A 501 0.00 -6.44 26.87
C ASN A 501 1.40 -6.14 26.32
N ARG A 502 1.75 -6.61 25.11
CA ARG A 502 3.10 -6.42 24.55
C ARG A 502 3.29 -4.98 24.05
N PRO A 503 4.25 -4.18 24.54
CA PRO A 503 4.51 -2.86 23.96
C PRO A 503 5.14 -2.98 22.57
N PHE A 504 5.09 -1.89 21.79
CA PHE A 504 5.97 -1.76 20.62
C PHE A 504 7.43 -1.74 21.10
N VAL A 505 8.29 -2.49 20.41
CA VAL A 505 9.72 -2.58 20.72
C VAL A 505 10.52 -1.82 19.68
N LYS A 506 10.50 -2.27 18.42
CA LYS A 506 11.29 -1.69 17.32
C LYS A 506 10.79 -2.24 15.99
N ASN A 507 10.89 -1.43 14.92
CA ASN A 507 10.80 -1.93 13.54
C ASN A 507 12.14 -2.58 13.18
N TRP A 508 12.22 -3.90 13.37
CA TRP A 508 13.46 -4.66 13.26
C TRP A 508 13.92 -4.79 11.81
N THR A 509 15.21 -4.57 11.58
CA THR A 509 15.87 -4.82 10.29
C THR A 509 16.83 -6.00 10.39
N LEU A 510 17.21 -6.57 9.24
CA LEU A 510 18.22 -7.64 9.23
C LEU A 510 19.55 -7.17 9.85
N ASP A 511 19.96 -5.93 9.57
CA ASP A 511 21.21 -5.35 10.07
C ASP A 511 21.22 -5.19 11.60
N ASP A 512 20.05 -5.02 12.23
CA ASP A 512 19.95 -4.92 13.68
C ASP A 512 20.27 -6.23 14.42
N LEU A 513 20.21 -7.35 13.70
CA LEU A 513 20.21 -8.70 14.31
C LEU A 513 21.29 -9.61 13.73
N ARG A 514 21.70 -9.40 12.47
CA ARG A 514 22.55 -10.35 11.73
C ARG A 514 23.91 -10.61 12.40
N ASP A 515 24.52 -9.58 12.98
CA ASP A 515 25.88 -9.65 13.53
C ASP A 515 25.90 -10.45 14.85
N GLU A 516 24.73 -10.63 15.47
CA GLU A 516 24.57 -11.35 16.74
C GLU A 516 23.99 -12.76 16.55
N LEU A 517 23.69 -13.22 15.34
CA LEU A 517 23.01 -14.51 15.10
C LEU A 517 23.75 -15.73 15.67
N ALA A 518 25.08 -15.72 15.65
CA ALA A 518 25.88 -16.86 16.10
C ALA A 518 25.80 -17.06 17.62
N ASP A 519 25.94 -15.96 18.38
CA ASP A 519 25.88 -15.98 19.84
C ASP A 519 24.44 -15.93 20.35
N GLY A 520 23.60 -15.16 19.65
CA GLY A 520 22.20 -14.93 19.96
C GLY A 520 21.33 -16.18 19.90
N LEU A 521 21.72 -17.24 19.19
CA LEU A 521 20.97 -18.51 19.15
C LEU A 521 21.43 -19.56 20.18
N ARG A 522 22.47 -19.28 20.98
CA ARG A 522 22.95 -20.24 21.98
C ARG A 522 22.00 -20.32 23.18
N GLY A 523 21.76 -21.53 23.67
CA GLY A 523 21.03 -21.78 24.92
C GLY A 523 19.52 -21.50 24.87
N ARG A 524 18.94 -21.39 23.67
CA ARG A 524 17.51 -21.12 23.45
C ARG A 524 16.64 -22.34 23.76
N SER A 525 15.39 -22.11 24.15
CA SER A 525 14.42 -23.16 24.50
C SER A 525 13.44 -23.36 23.36
N ARG A 526 13.30 -24.61 22.92
CA ARG A 526 12.32 -25.00 21.90
C ARG A 526 10.90 -24.63 22.33
N GLU A 527 10.55 -24.87 23.58
CA GLU A 527 9.23 -24.63 24.14
C GLU A 527 8.91 -23.12 24.17
N ILE A 528 9.89 -22.29 24.53
CA ILE A 528 9.75 -20.83 24.49
C ILE A 528 9.57 -20.36 23.05
N GLY A 529 10.41 -20.82 22.13
CA GLY A 529 10.31 -20.46 20.71
C GLY A 529 9.01 -20.92 20.05
N GLU A 530 8.50 -22.12 20.37
CA GLU A 530 7.20 -22.61 19.88
C GLU A 530 6.05 -21.74 20.39
N ARG A 531 6.06 -21.39 21.68
CA ARG A 531 5.05 -20.49 22.26
C ARG A 531 5.08 -19.13 21.56
N LEU A 532 6.25 -18.55 21.39
CA LEU A 532 6.42 -17.25 20.71
C LEU A 532 6.02 -17.32 19.23
N PHE A 533 6.27 -18.43 18.54
CA PHE A 533 5.82 -18.66 17.17
C PHE A 533 4.28 -18.67 17.07
N LYS A 534 3.58 -19.22 18.06
CA LYS A 534 2.11 -19.17 18.15
C LYS A 534 1.61 -17.77 18.50
N GLU A 535 2.25 -17.10 19.47
CA GLU A 535 1.92 -15.72 19.87
C GLU A 535 2.13 -14.71 18.72
N ALA A 536 3.18 -14.90 17.91
CA ALA A 536 3.43 -14.12 16.69
C ALA A 536 2.47 -14.48 15.53
N SER A 537 1.48 -15.35 15.77
CA SER A 537 0.48 -15.81 14.80
C SER A 537 1.04 -16.59 13.60
N CYS A 538 2.33 -16.98 13.61
CA CYS A 538 2.96 -17.70 12.51
C CYS A 538 2.29 -19.06 12.25
N ALA A 539 1.89 -19.76 13.32
CA ALA A 539 1.23 -21.08 13.25
C ALA A 539 -0.12 -21.07 12.52
N GLN A 540 -0.74 -19.90 12.35
CA GLN A 540 -2.01 -19.78 11.64
C GLN A 540 -1.84 -19.94 10.13
N CYS A 541 -0.73 -19.50 9.58
CA CYS A 541 -0.46 -19.59 8.14
C CYS A 541 0.50 -20.72 7.80
N HIS A 542 1.40 -21.06 8.71
CA HIS A 542 2.48 -22.00 8.46
C HIS A 542 2.34 -23.29 9.26
N LYS A 543 2.66 -24.41 8.60
CA LYS A 543 2.82 -25.71 9.24
C LYS A 543 4.24 -25.92 9.77
N ILE A 544 4.33 -26.61 10.91
CA ILE A 544 5.53 -27.27 11.40
C ILE A 544 5.13 -28.69 11.81
N HIS A 545 5.84 -29.70 11.30
CA HIS A 545 5.52 -31.12 11.47
C HIS A 545 4.05 -31.45 11.16
N GLY A 546 3.49 -30.88 10.08
CA GLY A 546 2.09 -31.05 9.70
C GLY A 546 1.06 -30.30 10.56
N GLN A 547 1.45 -29.62 11.64
CA GLN A 547 0.56 -28.84 12.51
C GLN A 547 0.61 -27.34 12.17
N GLY A 548 -0.55 -26.69 12.09
CA GLY A 548 -0.69 -25.28 11.71
C GLY A 548 -1.48 -25.10 10.41
N GLY A 549 -1.54 -23.87 9.91
CA GLY A 549 -2.28 -23.55 8.68
C GLY A 549 -1.52 -23.83 7.38
N ALA A 550 -2.27 -23.83 6.27
CA ALA A 550 -1.77 -24.22 4.95
C ALA A 550 -1.75 -23.06 3.93
N VAL A 551 -1.84 -21.82 4.41
CA VAL A 551 -1.85 -20.62 3.57
C VAL A 551 -0.43 -20.30 3.10
N GLY A 552 0.55 -20.43 4.01
CA GLY A 552 1.97 -20.26 3.72
C GLY A 552 2.73 -21.58 3.59
N PRO A 553 4.03 -21.53 3.26
CA PRO A 553 4.89 -22.71 3.20
C PRO A 553 4.96 -23.45 4.53
N GLU A 554 5.05 -24.79 4.45
CA GLU A 554 5.49 -25.59 5.59
C GLU A 554 6.96 -25.27 5.93
N LEU A 555 7.21 -25.00 7.20
CA LEU A 555 8.46 -24.48 7.73
C LEU A 555 9.34 -25.55 8.40
N THR A 556 8.85 -26.79 8.52
CA THR A 556 9.59 -27.91 9.13
C THR A 556 11.03 -28.02 8.65
N GLU A 557 11.25 -27.86 7.34
CA GLU A 557 12.56 -28.01 6.69
C GLU A 557 13.11 -26.65 6.20
N VAL A 558 12.68 -25.52 6.79
CA VAL A 558 13.04 -24.17 6.31
C VAL A 558 14.55 -23.93 6.33
N PHE A 559 15.24 -24.37 7.39
CA PHE A 559 16.69 -24.27 7.48
C PHE A 559 17.42 -25.15 6.46
N LYS A 560 16.88 -26.33 6.14
CA LYS A 560 17.44 -27.18 5.07
C LYS A 560 17.29 -26.52 3.70
N ARG A 561 16.12 -25.90 3.44
CA ARG A 561 15.87 -25.14 2.20
C ARG A 561 16.88 -24.01 2.01
N TRP A 562 17.23 -23.32 3.09
CA TRP A 562 18.21 -22.25 3.11
C TRP A 562 19.64 -22.71 3.43
N LYS A 563 19.92 -24.03 3.36
CA LYS A 563 21.26 -24.62 3.58
C LYS A 563 21.93 -24.20 4.90
N GLY A 564 21.13 -23.96 5.94
CA GLY A 564 21.60 -23.51 7.25
C GLY A 564 21.87 -22.00 7.37
N ASP A 565 21.56 -21.20 6.34
CA ASP A 565 21.75 -19.75 6.38
C ASP A 565 20.71 -19.07 7.30
N ARG A 566 21.15 -18.79 8.54
CA ARG A 566 20.36 -18.11 9.58
C ARG A 566 19.95 -16.70 9.18
N ALA A 567 20.82 -15.97 8.48
CA ALA A 567 20.52 -14.60 8.06
C ALA A 567 19.45 -14.59 6.97
N ALA A 568 19.48 -15.57 6.07
CA ALA A 568 18.42 -15.74 5.08
C ALA A 568 17.08 -16.09 5.72
N VAL A 569 17.02 -17.05 6.66
CA VAL A 569 15.75 -17.39 7.35
C VAL A 569 15.22 -16.19 8.15
N LEU A 570 16.10 -15.46 8.86
CA LEU A 570 15.71 -14.25 9.58
C LEU A 570 15.16 -13.17 8.63
N ARG A 571 15.76 -13.00 7.45
CA ARG A 571 15.26 -12.07 6.44
C ARG A 571 13.83 -12.43 6.01
N GLU A 572 13.53 -13.69 5.74
CA GLU A 572 12.17 -14.12 5.37
C GLU A 572 11.13 -13.80 6.47
N MET A 573 11.55 -13.78 7.74
CA MET A 573 10.68 -13.41 8.86
C MET A 573 10.45 -11.89 8.98
N LEU A 574 11.44 -11.07 8.63
CA LEU A 574 11.39 -9.61 8.76
C LEU A 574 10.90 -8.90 7.48
N GLU A 575 11.21 -9.48 6.33
CA GLU A 575 10.99 -8.96 4.98
C GLU A 575 10.29 -10.03 4.12
N PRO A 576 9.05 -10.43 4.45
CA PRO A 576 8.38 -11.56 3.79
C PRO A 576 8.11 -11.33 2.30
N SER A 577 8.15 -10.08 1.84
CA SER A 577 8.03 -9.69 0.43
C SER A 577 9.35 -9.76 -0.35
N TYR A 578 10.49 -10.03 0.31
CA TYR A 578 11.82 -10.05 -0.33
C TYR A 578 11.90 -11.13 -1.42
N ARG A 579 11.41 -12.33 -1.09
CA ARG A 579 11.32 -13.49 -1.96
C ARG A 579 10.00 -14.21 -1.67
N ILE A 580 9.22 -14.43 -2.72
CA ILE A 580 7.95 -15.14 -2.62
C ILE A 580 7.99 -16.32 -3.58
N ASP A 581 7.73 -17.53 -3.07
CA ASP A 581 7.56 -18.72 -3.90
C ASP A 581 6.26 -18.56 -4.72
N ASP A 582 6.31 -18.86 -6.01
CA ASP A 582 5.25 -18.59 -6.98
C ASP A 582 3.88 -19.11 -6.54
N LYS A 583 3.85 -20.29 -5.89
CA LYS A 583 2.62 -20.90 -5.38
C LYS A 583 1.95 -20.13 -4.23
N TYR A 584 2.64 -19.17 -3.62
CA TYR A 584 2.13 -18.33 -2.53
C TYR A 584 2.06 -16.85 -2.94
N ALA A 585 2.36 -16.51 -4.20
CA ALA A 585 2.31 -15.14 -4.66
C ALA A 585 0.87 -14.64 -4.74
N VAL A 586 0.64 -13.45 -4.17
CA VAL A 586 -0.65 -12.78 -4.26
C VAL A 586 -0.85 -12.24 -5.68
N HIS A 587 -2.03 -12.48 -6.22
CA HIS A 587 -2.49 -11.98 -7.50
C HIS A 587 -3.64 -11.00 -7.29
N LEU A 588 -3.59 -9.87 -8.02
CA LEU A 588 -4.70 -8.96 -8.21
C LEU A 588 -5.40 -9.30 -9.53
N ILE A 589 -6.66 -9.70 -9.44
CA ILE A 589 -7.53 -9.98 -10.58
C ILE A 589 -8.55 -8.85 -10.66
N ARG A 590 -8.52 -8.10 -11.76
CA ARG A 590 -9.57 -7.16 -12.11
C ARG A 590 -10.55 -7.86 -13.05
N THR A 591 -11.82 -7.86 -12.67
CA THR A 591 -12.88 -8.40 -13.49
C THR A 591 -13.44 -7.34 -14.47
N GLU A 592 -14.14 -7.78 -15.51
CA GLU A 592 -14.76 -6.94 -16.54
C GLU A 592 -15.81 -5.96 -15.94
N ASP A 593 -16.44 -6.32 -14.83
CA ASP A 593 -17.37 -5.47 -14.08
C ASP A 593 -16.68 -4.50 -13.10
N GLY A 594 -15.34 -4.55 -13.04
CA GLY A 594 -14.51 -3.63 -12.28
C GLY A 594 -14.19 -4.06 -10.85
N GLU A 595 -14.62 -5.23 -10.39
CA GLU A 595 -14.19 -5.78 -9.09
C GLU A 595 -12.68 -6.07 -9.11
N THR A 596 -11.98 -5.76 -8.02
CA THR A 596 -10.58 -6.16 -7.81
C THR A 596 -10.49 -7.19 -6.71
N ILE A 597 -10.06 -8.40 -7.07
CA ILE A 597 -9.93 -9.56 -6.20
C ILE A 597 -8.45 -9.79 -5.90
N SER A 598 -8.09 -9.97 -4.63
CA SER A 598 -6.71 -10.17 -4.18
C SER A 598 -6.60 -11.52 -3.47
N GLY A 599 -5.69 -12.38 -3.90
CA GLY A 599 -5.54 -13.71 -3.31
C GLY A 599 -4.46 -14.59 -3.94
N ILE A 600 -4.31 -15.83 -3.46
CA ILE A 600 -3.34 -16.80 -3.98
C ILE A 600 -4.04 -17.73 -4.96
N ILE A 601 -3.54 -17.84 -6.19
CA ILE A 601 -4.12 -18.76 -7.19
C ILE A 601 -3.77 -20.20 -6.80
N LEU A 602 -4.80 -21.03 -6.59
CA LEU A 602 -4.65 -22.45 -6.26
C LEU A 602 -4.65 -23.33 -7.52
N ALA A 603 -5.43 -22.93 -8.53
CA ALA A 603 -5.48 -23.60 -9.83
C ALA A 603 -5.93 -22.62 -10.92
N GLU A 604 -5.50 -22.84 -12.15
CA GLU A 604 -5.90 -22.04 -13.30
C GLU A 604 -6.05 -22.95 -14.53
N THR A 605 -7.10 -22.72 -15.30
CA THR A 605 -7.38 -23.39 -16.58
C THR A 605 -7.78 -22.36 -17.62
N ASP A 606 -7.91 -22.77 -18.89
CA ASP A 606 -8.34 -21.87 -19.97
C ASP A 606 -9.79 -21.35 -19.80
N LYS A 607 -10.55 -21.92 -18.84
CA LYS A 607 -11.94 -21.55 -18.58
C LYS A 607 -12.13 -20.76 -17.29
N GLU A 608 -11.29 -20.96 -16.29
CA GLU A 608 -11.49 -20.42 -14.95
C GLU A 608 -10.21 -20.36 -14.12
N ILE A 609 -10.17 -19.42 -13.18
CA ILE A 609 -9.16 -19.31 -12.12
C ILE A 609 -9.80 -19.63 -10.78
N SER A 610 -9.14 -20.47 -10.01
CA SER A 610 -9.46 -20.82 -8.63
C SER A 610 -8.50 -20.08 -7.70
N ILE A 611 -9.02 -19.15 -6.91
CA ILE A 611 -8.23 -18.23 -6.06
C ILE A 611 -8.63 -18.36 -4.59
N LEU A 612 -7.62 -18.41 -3.72
CA LEU A 612 -7.73 -18.27 -2.27
C LEU A 612 -7.60 -16.79 -1.92
N ASP A 613 -8.71 -16.07 -2.00
CA ASP A 613 -8.87 -14.68 -1.56
C ASP A 613 -9.22 -14.57 -0.07
N ASN A 614 -9.60 -15.68 0.55
CA ASN A 614 -9.89 -15.80 1.98
C ASN A 614 -9.10 -16.98 2.59
N PRO A 615 -8.14 -16.72 3.51
CA PRO A 615 -7.33 -17.74 4.20
C PRO A 615 -8.09 -18.84 4.94
N GLU A 616 -9.35 -18.61 5.30
CA GLU A 616 -10.22 -19.54 6.03
C GLU A 616 -11.22 -20.27 5.12
N SER A 617 -11.33 -19.90 3.84
CA SER A 617 -12.34 -20.49 2.97
C SER A 617 -12.06 -21.97 2.75
N LYS A 618 -13.09 -22.81 2.95
CA LYS A 618 -13.02 -24.25 2.65
C LYS A 618 -12.89 -24.52 1.16
N GLN A 619 -13.36 -23.59 0.33
CA GLN A 619 -13.30 -23.68 -1.12
C GLN A 619 -12.77 -22.38 -1.72
N PRO A 620 -11.88 -22.44 -2.71
CA PRO A 620 -11.45 -21.25 -3.43
C PRO A 620 -12.60 -20.60 -4.19
N ARG A 621 -12.51 -19.29 -4.40
CA ARG A 621 -13.38 -18.57 -5.32
C ARG A 621 -13.01 -18.97 -6.75
N VAL A 622 -14.02 -19.28 -7.57
CA VAL A 622 -13.83 -19.62 -8.98
C VAL A 622 -14.30 -18.45 -9.83
N ILE A 623 -13.42 -17.97 -10.71
CA ILE A 623 -13.65 -16.82 -11.58
C ILE A 623 -13.54 -17.31 -13.04
N PRO A 624 -14.60 -17.21 -13.86
CA PRO A 624 -14.52 -17.53 -15.27
C PRO A 624 -13.48 -16.66 -15.98
N ALA A 625 -12.67 -17.26 -16.86
CA ALA A 625 -11.63 -16.55 -17.61
C ALA A 625 -12.21 -15.43 -18.51
N THR A 626 -13.47 -15.56 -18.92
CA THR A 626 -14.20 -14.54 -19.70
C THR A 626 -14.60 -13.32 -18.90
N GLU A 627 -14.52 -13.38 -17.57
CA GLU A 627 -14.84 -12.26 -16.68
C GLU A 627 -13.58 -11.52 -16.21
N ILE A 628 -12.39 -11.96 -16.64
CA ILE A 628 -11.11 -11.37 -16.21
C ILE A 628 -10.63 -10.38 -17.26
N ASP A 629 -10.62 -9.09 -16.90
CA ASP A 629 -10.01 -8.02 -17.69
C ASP A 629 -8.48 -8.06 -17.55
N ARG A 630 -7.99 -8.11 -16.30
CA ARG A 630 -6.55 -8.09 -16.02
C ARG A 630 -6.18 -8.96 -14.83
N LYS A 631 -5.04 -9.64 -14.94
CA LYS A 631 -4.40 -10.37 -13.85
C LYS A 631 -2.99 -9.84 -13.62
N LEU A 632 -2.64 -9.54 -12.38
CA LEU A 632 -1.32 -9.05 -11.98
C LEU A 632 -0.78 -9.86 -10.80
N LYS A 633 0.36 -10.51 -11.00
CA LYS A 633 1.15 -11.09 -9.90
C LYS A 633 1.87 -9.97 -9.14
N THR A 634 1.75 -9.96 -7.82
CA THR A 634 2.32 -8.91 -6.97
C THR A 634 3.70 -9.30 -6.41
N SER A 635 4.45 -8.30 -5.96
CA SER A 635 5.75 -8.48 -5.28
C SER A 635 5.64 -8.47 -3.76
N THR A 636 4.42 -8.42 -3.22
CA THR A 636 4.15 -8.25 -1.80
C THR A 636 3.53 -9.52 -1.27
N SER A 637 4.02 -9.95 -0.11
CA SER A 637 3.57 -11.20 0.52
C SER A 637 2.22 -11.03 1.20
N MET A 638 1.44 -12.11 1.27
CA MET A 638 0.29 -12.18 2.16
C MET A 638 0.72 -12.26 3.63
N MET A 639 1.94 -12.73 3.91
CA MET A 639 2.52 -12.68 5.26
C MET A 639 2.81 -11.23 5.63
N PRO A 640 2.22 -10.70 6.72
CA PRO A 640 2.44 -9.33 7.08
C PRO A 640 3.88 -9.04 7.50
N LYS A 641 4.36 -7.85 7.15
CA LYS A 641 5.50 -7.21 7.76
C LYS A 641 5.20 -6.85 9.23
N ALA A 642 6.26 -6.55 9.99
CA ALA A 642 6.19 -6.04 11.35
C ALA A 642 5.53 -7.00 12.36
N LEU A 643 5.45 -8.29 12.04
CA LEU A 643 4.97 -9.32 12.98
C LEU A 643 5.83 -9.38 14.25
N LEU A 644 7.12 -9.05 14.13
CA LEU A 644 8.10 -9.15 15.19
C LEU A 644 8.35 -7.83 15.94
N ASP A 645 7.67 -6.74 15.59
CA ASP A 645 7.95 -5.40 16.13
C ASP A 645 7.58 -5.23 17.62
N ARG A 646 6.73 -6.12 18.15
CA ARG A 646 6.35 -6.20 19.57
C ARG A 646 7.09 -7.32 20.32
N PHE A 647 8.13 -7.89 19.69
CA PHE A 647 8.99 -8.91 20.26
C PHE A 647 10.39 -8.32 20.48
N SER A 648 10.99 -8.68 21.61
CA SER A 648 12.38 -8.34 21.91
C SER A 648 13.34 -9.12 21.01
N LYS A 649 14.58 -8.63 20.91
CA LYS A 649 15.66 -9.32 20.19
C LYS A 649 15.79 -10.79 20.62
N ASP A 650 15.78 -11.05 21.92
CA ASP A 650 15.92 -12.40 22.46
C ASP A 650 14.74 -13.29 22.05
N GLU A 651 13.51 -12.78 22.08
CA GLU A 651 12.34 -13.54 21.65
C GLU A 651 12.36 -13.87 20.15
N ILE A 652 12.88 -12.97 19.31
CA ILE A 652 13.07 -13.25 17.88
C ILE A 652 14.07 -14.39 17.69
N PHE A 653 15.16 -14.42 18.48
CA PHE A 653 16.12 -15.52 18.45
C PHE A 653 15.55 -16.82 19.01
N GLU A 654 14.65 -16.79 20.00
CA GLU A 654 13.91 -17.99 20.43
C GLU A 654 13.06 -18.57 19.29
N ILE A 655 12.33 -17.73 18.54
CA ILE A 655 11.54 -18.18 17.37
C ILE A 655 12.46 -18.79 16.31
N LEU A 656 13.57 -18.11 15.99
CA LEU A 656 14.52 -18.58 14.98
C LEU A 656 15.18 -19.91 15.39
N ALA A 657 15.53 -20.08 16.67
CA ALA A 657 16.06 -21.32 17.21
C ALA A 657 15.03 -22.46 17.19
N TYR A 658 13.75 -22.16 17.45
CA TYR A 658 12.68 -23.13 17.30
C TYR A 658 12.56 -23.63 15.85
N LEU A 659 12.57 -22.72 14.87
CA LEU A 659 12.58 -23.08 13.44
C LEU A 659 13.82 -23.91 13.06
N GLU A 660 15.00 -23.61 13.63
CA GLU A 660 16.23 -24.38 13.41
C GLU A 660 16.11 -25.80 14.01
N SER A 661 15.50 -25.92 15.19
CA SER A 661 15.29 -27.21 15.86
C SER A 661 14.26 -28.10 15.15
N ALA A 662 13.23 -27.52 14.53
CA ALA A 662 12.19 -28.26 13.81
C ALA A 662 12.78 -29.10 12.66
N ALA A 663 13.77 -28.58 11.94
CA ALA A 663 14.45 -29.31 10.87
C ALA A 663 15.32 -30.49 11.37
N ALA A 664 15.67 -30.50 12.66
CA ALA A 664 16.50 -31.54 13.25
C ALA A 664 15.72 -32.79 13.72
N GLY A 665 14.38 -32.78 13.63
CA GLY A 665 13.52 -33.89 14.07
C GLY A 665 13.66 -34.25 15.55
N LYS A 666 14.19 -33.32 16.35
CA LYS A 666 14.34 -33.45 17.81
C LYS A 666 13.18 -32.78 18.50
#